data_AF-A0A4Z1EES4-F1
#
_entry.id   AF-A0A4Z1EES4-F1
#
_cell.length_a   1.000
_cell.length_b   1.000
_cell.length_c   1.000
_cell.angle_alpha   90.00
_cell.angle_beta   90.00
_cell.angle_gamma   90.00
#
_symmetry.space_group_name_H-M   'P 1'
#
loop_
_entity.id
_entity.type
_entity.pdbx_description
1 polymer ?
#
loop_
_entity_poly.entity_id
_entity_poly.type
_entity_poly.pdbx_seq_one_letter_code
_entity_poly.pdbx_strand_id
1 'polypeptide(L)'
;MRLNAICMAVSLLQFSPAAVAKPLGTTQSSLQVPLEDLDTTHHQHVASKRLHGRFLHITDLHQDPHYKVFSSTDEDDACHRGKGTAGTYGAETSDCDTPPTLIDATFKWIKENVRDNVDFVVWTGDSARHDSDEKIPRVQDEVLDTNRKIADKFLDTFGDGRDLSIPVISTFGNNDILPHNILLSGPNKWLKAYTDIWDKFIPEEQRHGFQRGGWYYVEVIPKKLAVFSLNTLYFFSHNAAVDGCALRSEPGYEHMEWLRIQLQFMRDRGMKVILTGHVPPARTDSKSLWDETCWQKYTLWLQQYRDIIIGGLFGHMNIDHFMIHDTKDIDLLLFDGKSVAPPRALMDDEFTISSAGDYLGDLREDWSGLPNPKHLPIVMDEEELDYLESSKDPKKNKKSKKDKKRDKKKKDLKKFGGPWGERFVVTHVGPSIVPNYFPTLRVIEYNITGLDDLPRWSNSVVNNDEQIDWLDQEEEDLLHVDAGEDSIYADNGDVSTEKKKKHQKDKKKFKNPTPSNPGFIIPSPPSKDAPPGPAYSPQSLTLLGYTQYFANLTYINNLELKSEGSDNEVDVEKWRKGKHGGKVPKDDDPNPHAFHYQVEYDTFTDPIYKLKDMTVKNYLKLAHRIGQYKPQKGDRVKDGEILEEFNVYEDDKGSENDDKKQISISENETIEDTEDHDIDAEKKKKKKHHRKEKNRVWLSFVQRAFVGTIDKEDIKSFDDGLEKHVQEPLVPVPENGDGLHSLEL
;
A
#
# COMPACT_ATOMS: atom_id res chain seq x y z
N MET A 1 23.49 -42.02 36.41
CA MET A 1 24.56 -42.26 37.42
C MET A 1 25.88 -42.51 36.68
N ARG A 2 26.99 -41.88 37.12
CA ARG A 2 28.42 -42.19 36.82
C ARG A 2 28.84 -42.17 35.33
N LEU A 3 29.69 -41.26 34.82
CA LEU A 3 31.09 -40.88 35.10
C LEU A 3 32.19 -41.95 34.83
N ASN A 4 32.97 -41.68 33.76
CA ASN A 4 34.44 -41.70 33.56
C ASN A 4 35.35 -42.87 34.01
N ALA A 5 36.16 -43.39 33.05
CA ALA A 5 37.64 -43.58 33.04
C ALA A 5 38.04 -44.28 31.71
N ILE A 6 39.02 -43.93 30.86
CA ILE A 6 40.40 -43.34 30.92
C ILE A 6 41.53 -44.40 31.04
N CYS A 7 42.64 -44.15 30.30
CA CYS A 7 43.93 -44.90 30.13
C CYS A 7 43.96 -46.00 29.04
N MET A 8 45.04 -46.28 28.27
CA MET A 8 46.36 -45.66 27.90
C MET A 8 46.99 -46.56 26.79
N ALA A 9 48.05 -46.27 25.99
CA ALA A 9 48.83 -45.09 25.53
C ALA A 9 49.92 -45.57 24.50
N VAL A 10 50.93 -44.74 24.16
CA VAL A 10 52.25 -45.06 23.51
C VAL A 10 52.26 -45.26 21.96
N SER A 11 53.21 -44.75 21.13
CA SER A 11 54.19 -43.63 21.14
C SER A 11 54.89 -43.49 19.75
N LEU A 12 55.68 -42.40 19.57
CA LEU A 12 56.79 -42.10 18.61
C LEU A 12 56.45 -41.01 17.57
N LEU A 13 57.22 -39.94 17.26
CA LEU A 13 58.36 -39.21 17.82
C LEU A 13 58.59 -37.95 16.91
N GLN A 14 58.72 -36.75 17.51
CA GLN A 14 59.62 -35.59 17.15
C GLN A 14 59.62 -34.96 15.72
N PHE A 15 59.83 -33.65 15.50
CA PHE A 15 60.65 -32.63 16.22
C PHE A 15 60.01 -31.21 16.30
N SER A 16 60.57 -30.37 17.17
CA SER A 16 60.43 -28.89 17.26
C SER A 16 61.84 -28.29 17.53
N PRO A 17 62.12 -26.95 17.54
CA PRO A 17 61.67 -26.05 18.63
C PRO A 17 61.57 -24.50 18.36
N ALA A 18 61.01 -23.79 19.35
CA ALA A 18 61.23 -22.38 19.81
C ALA A 18 61.11 -21.19 18.80
N ALA A 19 60.41 -20.06 19.03
CA ALA A 19 59.89 -19.31 20.21
C ALA A 19 60.89 -18.42 21.00
N VAL A 20 60.79 -17.08 20.84
CA VAL A 20 61.14 -15.96 21.78
C VAL A 20 60.28 -14.71 21.37
N ALA A 21 60.07 -13.72 22.26
CA ALA A 21 59.06 -12.66 22.13
C ALA A 21 59.54 -11.19 22.35
N LYS A 22 58.69 -10.22 21.94
CA LYS A 22 58.66 -8.74 22.26
C LYS A 22 59.79 -7.87 21.62
N PRO A 23 59.72 -6.50 21.56
CA PRO A 23 58.78 -5.55 22.20
C PRO A 23 58.23 -4.38 21.31
N LEU A 24 57.66 -3.35 21.95
CA LEU A 24 57.19 -2.04 21.41
C LEU A 24 58.29 -1.21 20.70
N GLY A 25 57.90 -0.30 19.80
CA GLY A 25 58.75 0.80 19.29
C GLY A 25 58.04 1.77 18.34
N THR A 26 58.36 3.08 18.42
CA THR A 26 57.62 4.20 17.81
C THR A 26 58.27 4.82 16.55
N THR A 27 57.45 5.58 15.79
CA THR A 27 57.77 6.78 14.96
C THR A 27 58.52 6.72 13.61
N GLN A 28 57.87 7.38 12.64
CA GLN A 28 58.39 8.25 11.55
C GLN A 28 58.98 7.70 10.23
N SER A 29 58.18 7.85 9.18
CA SER A 29 58.44 8.67 7.96
C SER A 29 59.67 8.40 7.07
N SER A 30 59.41 7.98 5.82
CA SER A 30 60.21 8.42 4.66
C SER A 30 59.47 8.33 3.31
N LEU A 31 59.14 9.50 2.76
CA LEU A 31 59.25 9.90 1.33
C LEU A 31 58.47 9.15 0.24
N GLN A 32 57.52 9.87 -0.37
CA GLN A 32 57.06 9.68 -1.76
C GLN A 32 58.12 10.19 -2.76
N VAL A 33 58.22 9.55 -3.93
CA VAL A 33 58.41 10.17 -5.27
C VAL A 33 57.66 9.28 -6.28
N PRO A 34 56.97 9.83 -7.32
CA PRO A 34 55.94 9.09 -8.08
C PRO A 34 56.42 8.54 -9.43
N LEU A 35 55.55 7.82 -10.13
CA LEU A 35 55.57 7.69 -11.59
C LEU A 35 54.13 7.76 -12.16
N GLU A 36 54.00 8.32 -13.35
CA GLU A 36 52.74 8.76 -13.98
C GLU A 36 52.02 7.66 -14.79
N ASP A 37 50.72 7.89 -14.98
CA ASP A 37 49.82 7.47 -16.06
C ASP A 37 50.17 6.24 -16.93
N LEU A 38 49.35 5.20 -16.79
CA LEU A 38 48.97 4.31 -17.90
C LEU A 38 47.46 4.04 -17.92
N ASP A 39 46.82 4.65 -18.92
CA ASP A 39 45.53 4.41 -19.55
C ASP A 39 44.30 3.94 -18.74
N THR A 40 43.30 4.83 -18.76
CA THR A 40 41.88 4.53 -18.62
C THR A 40 41.39 3.52 -19.69
N THR A 41 40.93 2.33 -19.28
CA THR A 41 39.80 1.59 -19.92
C THR A 41 39.34 0.36 -19.14
N HIS A 42 39.11 0.50 -17.84
CA HIS A 42 38.27 -0.45 -17.09
C HIS A 42 37.20 0.30 -16.29
N HIS A 43 36.03 0.48 -16.89
CA HIS A 43 34.80 0.76 -16.15
C HIS A 43 34.37 -0.50 -15.39
N GLN A 44 35.08 -0.80 -14.30
CA GLN A 44 34.43 -1.48 -13.19
C GLN A 44 33.35 -0.54 -12.68
N HIS A 45 32.09 -0.97 -12.75
CA HIS A 45 30.98 -0.29 -12.11
C HIS A 45 31.21 -0.30 -10.59
N VAL A 46 31.85 0.74 -10.07
CA VAL A 46 31.78 1.07 -8.65
C VAL A 46 30.34 1.44 -8.38
N ALA A 47 29.57 0.50 -7.82
CA ALA A 47 28.19 0.73 -7.43
C ALA A 47 28.12 2.03 -6.61
N SER A 48 27.28 2.97 -7.05
CA SER A 48 27.24 4.31 -6.47
C SER A 48 26.98 4.21 -4.97
N LYS A 49 27.87 4.81 -4.16
CA LYS A 49 27.79 4.81 -2.68
C LYS A 49 26.58 5.58 -2.12
N ARG A 50 25.79 6.20 -2.99
CA ARG A 50 24.68 7.10 -2.69
C ARG A 50 23.33 6.38 -2.77
N LEU A 51 22.32 7.01 -2.18
CA LEU A 51 20.91 6.66 -2.34
C LEU A 51 20.44 7.00 -3.76
N HIS A 52 19.49 6.23 -4.28
CA HIS A 52 18.84 6.47 -5.58
C HIS A 52 17.53 7.26 -5.46
N GLY A 53 16.90 7.22 -4.29
CA GLY A 53 15.54 7.73 -4.11
C GLY A 53 14.48 6.81 -4.68
N ARG A 54 14.71 5.49 -4.69
CA ARG A 54 13.80 4.52 -5.32
C ARG A 54 13.68 3.25 -4.48
N PHE A 55 12.49 2.63 -4.45
CA PHE A 55 12.28 1.33 -3.81
C PHE A 55 11.29 0.46 -4.60
N LEU A 56 11.43 -0.85 -4.48
CA LEU A 56 10.54 -1.83 -5.09
C LEU A 56 9.38 -2.15 -4.15
N HIS A 57 8.16 -2.20 -4.68
CA HIS A 57 6.99 -2.81 -4.04
C HIS A 57 6.53 -4.01 -4.88
N ILE A 58 6.43 -5.18 -4.24
CA ILE A 58 6.03 -6.45 -4.83
C ILE A 58 5.16 -7.22 -3.83
N THR A 59 4.17 -7.95 -4.30
CA THR A 59 3.13 -8.55 -3.46
C THR A 59 2.47 -9.75 -4.14
N ASP A 60 1.82 -10.61 -3.34
CA ASP A 60 0.90 -11.64 -3.83
C ASP A 60 1.57 -12.52 -4.90
N LEU A 61 2.59 -13.26 -4.47
CA LEU A 61 3.40 -14.13 -5.33
C LEU A 61 2.75 -15.49 -5.57
N HIS A 62 2.06 -16.06 -4.57
CA HIS A 62 1.35 -17.34 -4.62
C HIS A 62 2.06 -18.41 -5.45
N GLN A 63 3.29 -18.77 -5.08
CA GLN A 63 4.00 -19.84 -5.77
C GLN A 63 3.29 -21.18 -5.52
N ASP A 64 2.83 -21.78 -6.61
CA ASP A 64 2.29 -23.13 -6.64
C ASP A 64 3.35 -24.14 -7.13
N PRO A 65 3.78 -25.09 -6.27
CA PRO A 65 4.71 -26.14 -6.67
C PRO A 65 4.06 -27.28 -7.47
N HIS A 66 2.73 -27.33 -7.59
CA HIS A 66 1.98 -28.40 -8.28
C HIS A 66 1.56 -28.05 -9.71
N TYR A 67 1.65 -26.76 -10.09
CA TYR A 67 1.33 -26.21 -11.40
C TYR A 67 1.97 -27.04 -12.51
N LYS A 68 1.17 -27.42 -13.50
CA LYS A 68 1.65 -28.11 -14.69
C LYS A 68 1.35 -27.29 -15.93
N VAL A 69 2.39 -27.01 -16.69
CA VAL A 69 2.25 -26.40 -18.01
C VAL A 69 1.38 -27.32 -18.90
N PHE A 70 0.46 -26.73 -19.65
CA PHE A 70 -0.55 -27.36 -20.50
C PHE A 70 -1.60 -28.23 -19.79
N SER A 71 -1.76 -28.08 -18.48
CA SER A 71 -2.93 -28.54 -17.72
C SER A 71 -4.22 -27.77 -18.08
N SER A 72 -5.37 -28.24 -17.62
CA SER A 72 -6.60 -27.45 -17.71
C SER A 72 -6.64 -26.36 -16.65
N THR A 73 -7.25 -25.22 -17.02
CA THR A 73 -7.53 -24.10 -16.13
C THR A 73 -8.93 -24.21 -15.48
N ASP A 74 -9.61 -25.34 -15.62
CA ASP A 74 -10.92 -25.60 -15.00
C ASP A 74 -10.80 -25.82 -13.47
N GLU A 75 -11.85 -25.49 -12.70
CA GLU A 75 -11.89 -25.61 -11.23
C GLU A 75 -11.51 -27.02 -10.75
N ASP A 76 -12.09 -28.02 -11.41
CA ASP A 76 -11.90 -29.44 -11.11
C ASP A 76 -10.47 -29.94 -11.37
N ASP A 77 -9.64 -29.15 -12.06
CA ASP A 77 -8.25 -29.44 -12.44
C ASP A 77 -7.20 -28.46 -11.88
N ALA A 78 -7.58 -27.22 -11.53
CA ALA A 78 -6.81 -26.21 -10.80
C ALA A 78 -5.38 -25.96 -11.33
N CYS A 79 -5.15 -26.04 -12.64
CA CYS A 79 -3.82 -26.04 -13.27
C CYS A 79 -2.84 -27.13 -12.80
N HIS A 80 -3.32 -28.18 -12.11
CA HIS A 80 -2.50 -29.30 -11.64
C HIS A 80 -2.63 -30.55 -12.54
N ARG A 81 -3.66 -30.64 -13.38
CA ARG A 81 -4.05 -31.87 -14.13
C ARG A 81 -4.92 -31.55 -15.36
N GLY A 82 -5.38 -32.58 -16.07
CA GLY A 82 -6.07 -32.42 -17.36
C GLY A 82 -5.14 -32.01 -18.49
N LYS A 83 -5.71 -31.51 -19.59
CA LYS A 83 -4.98 -30.87 -20.70
C LYS A 83 -5.74 -29.63 -21.15
N GLY A 84 -5.06 -28.49 -21.21
CA GLY A 84 -5.66 -27.20 -21.55
C GLY A 84 -4.60 -26.10 -21.75
N THR A 85 -4.95 -24.87 -21.40
CA THR A 85 -4.18 -23.66 -21.77
C THR A 85 -3.32 -23.08 -20.65
N ALA A 86 -2.98 -23.86 -19.62
CA ALA A 86 -2.04 -23.41 -18.60
C ALA A 86 -0.67 -23.08 -19.22
N GLY A 87 -0.31 -21.80 -19.28
CA GLY A 87 0.88 -21.31 -19.97
C GLY A 87 2.18 -21.55 -19.20
N THR A 88 3.31 -21.47 -19.91
CA THR A 88 4.65 -21.70 -19.34
C THR A 88 4.99 -20.77 -18.18
N TYR A 89 4.47 -19.55 -18.20
CA TYR A 89 4.64 -18.53 -17.15
C TYR A 89 3.34 -18.22 -16.39
N GLY A 90 2.37 -19.14 -16.40
CA GLY A 90 1.07 -18.95 -15.75
C GLY A 90 -0.07 -18.83 -16.76
N ALA A 91 -1.30 -18.76 -16.25
CA ALA A 91 -2.52 -18.60 -17.04
C ALA A 91 -3.22 -17.30 -16.65
N GLU A 92 -3.03 -16.25 -17.43
CA GLU A 92 -3.63 -14.95 -17.14
C GLU A 92 -5.17 -15.01 -17.07
N THR A 93 -5.77 -14.16 -16.24
CA THR A 93 -7.23 -14.03 -16.06
C THR A 93 -7.93 -15.28 -15.47
N SER A 94 -7.17 -16.29 -15.05
CA SER A 94 -7.67 -17.47 -14.35
C SER A 94 -7.38 -17.39 -12.85
N ASP A 95 -7.99 -18.28 -12.06
CA ASP A 95 -7.68 -18.40 -10.63
C ASP A 95 -6.57 -19.42 -10.33
N CYS A 96 -5.81 -19.82 -11.36
CA CYS A 96 -4.59 -20.59 -11.18
C CYS A 96 -3.45 -19.75 -10.58
N ASP A 97 -2.74 -20.35 -9.63
CA ASP A 97 -1.59 -19.74 -8.95
C ASP A 97 -0.30 -19.72 -9.79
N THR A 98 0.74 -19.10 -9.26
CA THR A 98 1.98 -18.78 -9.99
C THR A 98 2.91 -19.99 -10.13
N PRO A 99 3.29 -20.40 -11.35
CA PRO A 99 4.28 -21.46 -11.52
C PRO A 99 5.69 -21.02 -11.08
N PRO A 100 6.56 -21.95 -10.67
CA PRO A 100 7.94 -21.64 -10.28
C PRO A 100 8.75 -20.95 -11.39
N THR A 101 8.41 -21.20 -12.66
CA THR A 101 9.00 -20.55 -13.85
C THR A 101 8.74 -19.04 -13.90
N LEU A 102 7.56 -18.58 -13.49
CA LEU A 102 7.25 -17.15 -13.41
C LEU A 102 8.01 -16.49 -12.25
N ILE A 103 8.05 -17.13 -11.07
CA ILE A 103 8.87 -16.68 -9.94
C ILE A 103 10.35 -16.51 -10.38
N ASP A 104 10.93 -17.54 -10.98
CA ASP A 104 12.33 -17.52 -11.44
C ASP A 104 12.59 -16.41 -12.47
N ALA A 105 11.68 -16.21 -13.42
CA ALA A 105 11.80 -15.19 -14.44
C ALA A 105 11.62 -13.77 -13.88
N THR A 106 10.71 -13.57 -12.94
CA THR A 106 10.49 -12.30 -12.23
C THR A 106 11.71 -11.90 -11.40
N PHE A 107 12.23 -12.79 -10.54
CA PHE A 107 13.42 -12.48 -9.75
C PHE A 107 14.66 -12.26 -10.63
N LYS A 108 14.82 -13.01 -11.72
CA LYS A 108 15.87 -12.74 -12.72
C LYS A 108 15.73 -11.34 -13.33
N TRP A 109 14.54 -10.97 -13.80
CA TRP A 109 14.31 -9.66 -14.41
C TRP A 109 14.54 -8.52 -13.40
N ILE A 110 14.10 -8.67 -12.15
CA ILE A 110 14.37 -7.74 -11.05
C ILE A 110 15.89 -7.59 -10.82
N LYS A 111 16.64 -8.70 -10.81
CA LYS A 111 18.10 -8.70 -10.65
C LYS A 111 18.83 -7.95 -11.77
N GLU A 112 18.34 -8.08 -13.00
CA GLU A 112 18.94 -7.48 -14.19
C GLU A 112 18.55 -6.00 -14.41
N ASN A 113 17.37 -5.55 -13.95
CA ASN A 113 16.80 -4.24 -14.30
C ASN A 113 16.53 -3.31 -13.11
N VAL A 114 16.26 -3.84 -11.91
CA VAL A 114 15.78 -3.08 -10.76
C VAL A 114 16.80 -3.02 -9.62
N ARG A 115 17.42 -4.15 -9.26
CA ARG A 115 18.28 -4.33 -8.07
C ARG A 115 19.25 -3.17 -7.82
N ASP A 116 20.08 -2.83 -8.80
CA ASP A 116 21.18 -1.89 -8.59
C ASP A 116 20.72 -0.41 -8.48
N ASN A 117 19.44 -0.15 -8.76
CA ASN A 117 18.78 1.16 -8.81
C ASN A 117 17.73 1.37 -7.69
N VAL A 118 17.66 0.50 -6.68
CA VAL A 118 16.75 0.65 -5.52
C VAL A 118 17.51 0.65 -4.20
N ASP A 119 16.96 1.36 -3.21
CA ASP A 119 17.54 1.53 -1.87
C ASP A 119 17.01 0.52 -0.84
N PHE A 120 15.78 0.03 -1.04
CA PHE A 120 15.13 -1.01 -0.24
C PHE A 120 13.99 -1.70 -1.01
N VAL A 121 13.43 -2.78 -0.45
CA VAL A 121 12.32 -3.55 -1.03
C VAL A 121 11.20 -3.73 0.00
N VAL A 122 9.97 -3.50 -0.42
CA VAL A 122 8.75 -3.80 0.34
C VAL A 122 8.08 -5.01 -0.31
N TRP A 123 7.91 -6.07 0.48
CA TRP A 123 7.28 -7.31 0.07
C TRP A 123 6.06 -7.57 0.95
N THR A 124 4.85 -7.36 0.42
CA THR A 124 3.61 -7.41 1.23
C THR A 124 2.96 -8.79 1.34
N GLY A 125 3.76 -9.87 1.36
CA GLY A 125 3.33 -11.23 1.70
C GLY A 125 2.67 -12.02 0.56
N ASP A 126 1.96 -13.07 0.97
CA ASP A 126 1.31 -14.12 0.17
C ASP A 126 2.27 -14.81 -0.80
N SER A 127 3.16 -15.58 -0.19
CA SER A 127 4.13 -16.44 -0.87
C SER A 127 3.51 -17.77 -1.29
N ALA A 128 2.65 -18.32 -0.43
CA ALA A 128 2.03 -19.63 -0.65
C ALA A 128 0.78 -19.54 -1.53
N ARG A 129 0.64 -20.49 -2.44
CA ARG A 129 -0.58 -20.70 -3.24
C ARG A 129 -1.88 -20.71 -2.42
N HIS A 130 -2.99 -20.48 -3.09
CA HIS A 130 -4.33 -20.73 -2.57
C HIS A 130 -4.59 -22.23 -2.35
N ASP A 131 -5.64 -22.55 -1.60
CA ASP A 131 -6.05 -23.93 -1.32
C ASP A 131 -7.13 -24.41 -2.30
N SER A 132 -6.92 -24.13 -3.60
CA SER A 132 -7.94 -24.28 -4.66
C SER A 132 -8.15 -25.71 -5.17
N ASP A 133 -7.24 -26.65 -4.87
CA ASP A 133 -7.37 -28.04 -5.30
C ASP A 133 -7.72 -28.97 -4.12
N GLU A 134 -8.99 -29.35 -4.00
CA GLU A 134 -9.46 -30.30 -2.98
C GLU A 134 -8.70 -31.64 -2.99
N LYS A 135 -8.12 -32.04 -4.14
CA LYS A 135 -7.37 -33.29 -4.29
C LYS A 135 -5.91 -33.16 -3.84
N ILE A 136 -5.39 -31.93 -3.75
CA ILE A 136 -4.05 -31.58 -3.25
C ILE A 136 -4.19 -30.45 -2.22
N PRO A 137 -4.78 -30.72 -1.04
CA PRO A 137 -5.00 -29.71 -0.02
C PRO A 137 -3.67 -29.20 0.53
N ARG A 138 -3.63 -27.91 0.84
CA ARG A 138 -2.43 -27.19 1.25
C ARG A 138 -2.03 -27.55 2.68
N VAL A 139 -0.78 -27.96 2.86
CA VAL A 139 -0.27 -28.43 4.16
C VAL A 139 0.73 -27.46 4.77
N GLN A 140 0.85 -27.46 6.11
CA GLN A 140 1.73 -26.54 6.84
C GLN A 140 3.19 -26.59 6.35
N ASP A 141 3.72 -27.78 6.07
CA ASP A 141 5.12 -27.92 5.65
C ASP A 141 5.35 -27.33 4.24
N GLU A 142 4.35 -27.39 3.35
CA GLU A 142 4.38 -26.77 2.03
C GLU A 142 4.35 -25.25 2.13
N VAL A 143 3.47 -24.68 2.96
CA VAL A 143 3.40 -23.23 3.21
C VAL A 143 4.75 -22.69 3.70
N LEU A 144 5.38 -23.37 4.68
CA LEU A 144 6.67 -22.99 5.23
C LEU A 144 7.84 -23.22 4.24
N ASP A 145 7.79 -24.26 3.41
CA ASP A 145 8.82 -24.53 2.40
C ASP A 145 8.77 -23.53 1.23
N THR A 146 7.57 -23.18 0.75
CA THR A 146 7.39 -22.10 -0.24
C THR A 146 7.85 -20.76 0.33
N ASN A 147 7.52 -20.44 1.58
CA ASN A 147 7.98 -19.21 2.23
C ASN A 147 9.52 -19.16 2.37
N ARG A 148 10.18 -20.29 2.66
CA ARG A 148 11.66 -20.39 2.62
C ARG A 148 12.20 -20.14 1.22
N LYS A 149 11.66 -20.81 0.19
CA LYS A 149 12.11 -20.64 -1.20
C LYS A 149 11.99 -19.19 -1.66
N ILE A 150 10.89 -18.50 -1.35
CA ILE A 150 10.72 -17.08 -1.71
C ILE A 150 11.68 -16.19 -0.89
N ALA A 151 11.86 -16.45 0.41
CA ALA A 151 12.88 -15.77 1.22
C ALA A 151 14.29 -15.92 0.63
N ASP A 152 14.67 -17.14 0.23
CA ASP A 152 15.95 -17.43 -0.42
C ASP A 152 16.07 -16.68 -1.77
N LYS A 153 14.99 -16.57 -2.57
CA LYS A 153 14.99 -15.77 -3.80
C LYS A 153 15.23 -14.28 -3.55
N PHE A 154 14.65 -13.72 -2.49
CA PHE A 154 14.94 -12.33 -2.07
C PHE A 154 16.40 -12.19 -1.62
N LEU A 155 16.94 -13.14 -0.84
CA LEU A 155 18.34 -13.12 -0.39
C LEU A 155 19.33 -13.24 -1.56
N ASP A 156 19.08 -14.16 -2.50
CA ASP A 156 19.89 -14.34 -3.73
C ASP A 156 19.83 -13.12 -4.66
N THR A 157 18.76 -12.34 -4.60
CA THR A 157 18.53 -11.17 -5.47
C THR A 157 19.06 -9.88 -4.85
N PHE A 158 18.90 -9.68 -3.53
CA PHE A 158 19.20 -8.42 -2.82
C PHE A 158 20.33 -8.53 -1.79
N GLY A 159 20.92 -9.72 -1.63
CA GLY A 159 22.14 -9.94 -0.84
C GLY A 159 23.41 -9.95 -1.67
N ASP A 160 24.54 -9.86 -0.95
CA ASP A 160 25.89 -10.04 -1.47
C ASP A 160 26.60 -11.09 -0.60
N GLY A 161 26.42 -12.36 -0.95
CA GLY A 161 26.92 -13.50 -0.18
C GLY A 161 25.85 -14.10 0.73
N ARG A 162 25.99 -13.95 2.06
CA ARG A 162 25.06 -14.53 3.06
C ARG A 162 24.25 -13.48 3.82
N ASP A 163 24.43 -12.22 3.48
CA ASP A 163 23.82 -11.07 4.15
C ASP A 163 23.27 -10.10 3.10
N LEU A 164 22.23 -9.35 3.46
CA LEU A 164 21.58 -8.41 2.56
C LEU A 164 22.47 -7.21 2.27
N SER A 165 22.49 -6.75 1.02
CA SER A 165 23.07 -5.44 0.68
C SER A 165 22.00 -4.37 0.46
N ILE A 166 20.78 -4.79 0.13
CA ILE A 166 19.56 -3.98 0.08
C ILE A 166 18.54 -4.60 1.05
N PRO A 167 18.01 -3.85 2.04
CA PRO A 167 17.07 -4.39 3.02
C PRO A 167 15.72 -4.72 2.38
N VAL A 168 15.16 -5.87 2.75
CA VAL A 168 13.85 -6.36 2.31
C VAL A 168 12.94 -6.43 3.53
N ILE A 169 11.75 -5.83 3.43
CA ILE A 169 10.76 -5.78 4.51
C ILE A 169 9.56 -6.62 4.09
N SER A 170 9.41 -7.76 4.74
CA SER A 170 8.31 -8.71 4.53
C SER A 170 7.16 -8.50 5.52
N THR A 171 5.92 -8.72 5.08
CA THR A 171 4.72 -8.78 5.94
C THR A 171 4.01 -10.11 5.75
N PHE A 172 3.31 -10.60 6.78
CA PHE A 172 2.46 -11.78 6.66
C PHE A 172 1.30 -11.57 5.70
N GLY A 173 1.18 -12.41 4.68
CA GLY A 173 -0.05 -12.59 3.94
C GLY A 173 -1.04 -13.54 4.61
N ASN A 174 -2.29 -13.57 4.15
CA ASN A 174 -3.33 -14.43 4.73
C ASN A 174 -3.26 -15.89 4.26
N ASN A 175 -2.65 -16.14 3.10
CA ASN A 175 -2.25 -17.46 2.65
C ASN A 175 -0.94 -17.94 3.28
N ASP A 176 -0.07 -17.08 3.83
CA ASP A 176 1.17 -17.50 4.49
C ASP A 176 0.98 -18.26 5.83
N ILE A 177 -0.27 -18.41 6.29
CA ILE A 177 -0.67 -19.10 7.52
C ILE A 177 -1.69 -20.22 7.21
N LEU A 178 -1.63 -21.33 7.96
CA LEU A 178 -2.64 -22.40 7.94
C LEU A 178 -3.21 -22.68 9.35
N PRO A 179 -4.54 -22.75 9.54
CA PRO A 179 -5.60 -22.57 8.52
C PRO A 179 -5.61 -21.17 7.89
N HIS A 180 -6.06 -21.09 6.64
CA HIS A 180 -6.18 -19.84 5.88
C HIS A 180 -6.92 -18.78 6.70
N ASN A 181 -6.43 -17.54 6.70
CA ASN A 181 -6.90 -16.39 7.51
C ASN A 181 -6.73 -16.51 9.04
N ILE A 182 -6.49 -17.70 9.61
CA ILE A 182 -6.53 -17.92 11.07
C ILE A 182 -5.15 -17.87 11.72
N LEU A 183 -4.75 -16.67 12.17
CA LEU A 183 -3.58 -16.48 13.03
C LEU A 183 -4.01 -16.19 14.47
N LEU A 184 -3.67 -17.09 15.40
CA LEU A 184 -3.87 -16.89 16.83
C LEU A 184 -2.83 -15.92 17.43
N SER A 185 -3.18 -15.28 18.54
CA SER A 185 -2.25 -14.45 19.34
C SER A 185 -0.92 -15.16 19.64
N GLY A 186 0.18 -14.39 19.68
CA GLY A 186 1.53 -14.91 19.88
C GLY A 186 1.98 -14.96 21.36
N PRO A 187 3.07 -15.70 21.67
CA PRO A 187 3.91 -16.45 20.73
C PRO A 187 3.25 -17.76 20.28
N ASN A 188 3.41 -18.11 19.00
CA ASN A 188 2.82 -19.31 18.41
C ASN A 188 3.82 -20.03 17.45
N LYS A 189 3.43 -21.22 16.96
CA LYS A 189 4.29 -22.05 16.09
C LYS A 189 4.69 -21.37 14.78
N TRP A 190 3.81 -20.51 14.23
CA TRP A 190 4.03 -19.81 12.98
C TRP A 190 5.05 -18.69 13.19
N LEU A 191 4.80 -17.76 14.11
CA LEU A 191 5.74 -16.66 14.42
C LEU A 191 7.13 -17.18 14.77
N LYS A 192 7.22 -18.32 15.49
CA LYS A 192 8.49 -18.99 15.73
C LYS A 192 9.16 -19.45 14.44
N ALA A 193 8.48 -20.23 13.59
CA ALA A 193 9.05 -20.70 12.33
C ALA A 193 9.49 -19.54 11.42
N TYR A 194 8.69 -18.49 11.34
CA TYR A 194 9.03 -17.29 10.57
C TYR A 194 10.17 -16.46 11.17
N THR A 195 10.47 -16.59 12.47
CA THR A 195 11.69 -15.98 13.03
C THR A 195 12.96 -16.62 12.46
N ASP A 196 12.88 -17.91 12.10
CA ASP A 196 13.96 -18.66 11.45
C ASP A 196 13.99 -18.39 9.94
N ILE A 197 12.84 -18.25 9.27
CA ILE A 197 12.75 -17.98 7.81
C ILE A 197 13.13 -16.54 7.46
N TRP A 198 12.76 -15.57 8.30
CA TRP A 198 13.03 -14.14 8.08
C TRP A 198 14.21 -13.63 8.93
N ASP A 199 15.13 -14.51 9.31
CA ASP A 199 16.26 -14.17 10.17
C ASP A 199 17.17 -13.10 9.55
N LYS A 200 17.28 -13.03 8.23
CA LYS A 200 18.01 -11.97 7.51
C LYS A 200 17.23 -10.68 7.28
N PHE A 201 15.89 -10.71 7.38
CA PHE A 201 15.03 -9.54 7.16
C PHE A 201 14.69 -8.78 8.44
N ILE A 202 14.67 -9.47 9.58
CA ILE A 202 14.29 -8.90 10.89
C ILE A 202 15.55 -8.49 11.66
N PRO A 203 15.74 -7.19 12.00
CA PRO A 203 16.82 -6.73 12.87
C PRO A 203 16.81 -7.45 14.22
N GLU A 204 17.99 -7.70 14.80
CA GLU A 204 18.11 -8.54 16.01
C GLU A 204 17.30 -7.98 17.18
N GLU A 205 17.32 -6.66 17.37
CA GLU A 205 16.58 -5.93 18.39
C GLU A 205 15.04 -6.04 18.23
N GLN A 206 14.56 -6.38 17.03
CA GLN A 206 13.13 -6.57 16.75
C GLN A 206 12.65 -8.02 16.96
N ARG A 207 13.54 -9.02 16.97
CA ARG A 207 13.18 -10.46 16.96
C ARG A 207 12.24 -10.87 18.09
N HIS A 208 12.42 -10.33 19.29
CA HIS A 208 11.54 -10.64 20.42
C HIS A 208 10.11 -10.07 20.23
N GLY A 209 9.99 -8.83 19.71
CA GLY A 209 8.71 -8.25 19.33
C GLY A 209 8.04 -9.02 18.21
N PHE A 210 8.81 -9.46 17.22
CA PHE A 210 8.34 -10.31 16.14
C PHE A 210 7.83 -11.68 16.64
N GLN A 211 8.53 -12.36 17.54
CA GLN A 211 8.03 -13.61 18.13
C GLN A 211 6.75 -13.42 18.94
N ARG A 212 6.55 -12.25 19.55
CA ARG A 212 5.35 -11.90 20.31
C ARG A 212 4.14 -11.63 19.40
N GLY A 213 4.33 -10.93 18.28
CA GLY A 213 3.22 -10.36 17.51
C GLY A 213 3.31 -10.44 15.98
N GLY A 214 4.44 -10.83 15.41
CA GLY A 214 4.66 -10.86 13.96
C GLY A 214 4.83 -9.49 13.31
N TRP A 215 4.99 -8.44 14.11
CA TRP A 215 5.23 -7.06 13.67
C TRP A 215 6.68 -6.65 13.99
N TYR A 216 7.24 -5.78 13.15
CA TYR A 216 8.60 -5.22 13.33
C TYR A 216 8.78 -3.95 12.49
N TYR A 217 9.92 -3.26 12.63
CA TYR A 217 10.33 -2.22 11.69
C TYR A 217 11.79 -2.41 11.26
N VAL A 218 12.18 -1.80 10.13
CA VAL A 218 13.56 -1.72 9.65
C VAL A 218 13.93 -0.27 9.35
N GLU A 219 15.07 0.21 9.86
CA GLU A 219 15.62 1.52 9.48
C GLU A 219 16.30 1.44 8.11
N VAL A 220 15.51 1.48 7.03
CA VAL A 220 16.00 1.41 5.64
C VAL A 220 16.93 2.57 5.27
N ILE A 221 16.73 3.74 5.87
CA ILE A 221 17.72 4.83 5.86
C ILE A 221 18.00 5.16 7.34
N PRO A 222 19.14 4.72 7.89
CA PRO A 222 19.47 4.85 9.30
C PRO A 222 19.23 6.25 9.86
N LYS A 223 18.53 6.34 10.99
CA LYS A 223 18.21 7.61 11.67
C LYS A 223 17.40 8.61 10.82
N LYS A 224 16.79 8.18 9.69
CA LYS A 224 16.00 9.02 8.77
C LYS A 224 14.65 8.41 8.38
N LEU A 225 14.64 7.17 7.91
CA LEU A 225 13.45 6.48 7.41
C LEU A 225 13.38 5.06 7.99
N ALA A 226 12.23 4.72 8.59
CA ALA A 226 11.89 3.35 8.97
C ALA A 226 10.68 2.84 8.18
N VAL A 227 10.67 1.56 7.84
CA VAL A 227 9.52 0.86 7.24
C VAL A 227 8.97 -0.10 8.28
N PHE A 228 7.67 -0.01 8.55
CA PHE A 228 6.97 -0.81 9.55
C PHE A 228 6.21 -1.96 8.90
N SER A 229 6.56 -3.20 9.25
CA SER A 229 5.80 -4.39 8.90
C SER A 229 4.68 -4.62 9.92
N LEU A 230 3.44 -4.39 9.50
CA LEU A 230 2.24 -4.62 10.28
C LEU A 230 1.69 -6.01 10.01
N ASN A 231 1.55 -6.83 11.06
CA ASN A 231 0.77 -8.05 11.00
C ASN A 231 -0.74 -7.75 10.92
N THR A 232 -1.26 -7.56 9.70
CA THR A 232 -2.65 -7.18 9.45
C THR A 232 -3.66 -8.31 9.72
N LEU A 233 -3.20 -9.56 9.89
CA LEU A 233 -4.08 -10.67 10.28
C LEU A 233 -4.73 -10.47 11.66
N TYR A 234 -4.16 -9.64 12.53
CA TYR A 234 -4.80 -9.27 13.80
C TYR A 234 -5.84 -8.15 13.68
N PHE A 235 -5.99 -7.57 12.48
CA PHE A 235 -7.01 -6.58 12.16
C PHE A 235 -8.09 -7.14 11.22
N PHE A 236 -7.77 -8.22 10.50
CA PHE A 236 -8.57 -8.81 9.43
C PHE A 236 -9.94 -9.32 9.91
N SER A 237 -11.02 -8.86 9.27
CA SER A 237 -12.40 -9.23 9.59
C SER A 237 -12.70 -10.72 9.36
N HIS A 238 -11.86 -11.45 8.62
CA HIS A 238 -12.00 -12.91 8.39
C HIS A 238 -11.16 -13.78 9.34
N ASN A 239 -10.26 -13.19 10.15
CA ASN A 239 -9.56 -13.97 11.17
C ASN A 239 -10.49 -14.23 12.38
N ALA A 240 -11.09 -15.41 12.42
CA ALA A 240 -11.99 -15.84 13.50
C ALA A 240 -11.29 -16.12 14.86
N ALA A 241 -9.96 -16.01 14.95
CA ALA A 241 -9.21 -16.16 16.20
C ALA A 241 -8.92 -14.83 16.93
N VAL A 242 -9.43 -13.70 16.43
CA VAL A 242 -9.25 -12.36 17.03
C VAL A 242 -10.54 -11.55 17.02
N ASP A 243 -10.77 -10.75 18.07
CA ASP A 243 -11.95 -9.90 18.25
C ASP A 243 -11.59 -8.39 18.19
N GLY A 244 -10.91 -8.02 17.10
CA GLY A 244 -10.56 -6.64 16.80
C GLY A 244 -9.50 -6.02 17.71
N CYS A 245 -9.62 -4.71 17.95
CA CYS A 245 -8.62 -3.88 18.62
C CYS A 245 -9.15 -3.13 19.84
N ALA A 246 -10.42 -3.33 20.24
CA ALA A 246 -11.02 -2.63 21.38
C ALA A 246 -10.57 -3.17 22.75
N LEU A 247 -10.50 -4.51 22.90
CA LEU A 247 -10.23 -5.18 24.17
C LEU A 247 -8.74 -5.42 24.39
N ARG A 248 -8.26 -5.18 25.62
CA ARG A 248 -6.84 -5.37 26.02
C ARG A 248 -6.34 -6.81 25.95
N SER A 249 -7.22 -7.80 25.82
CA SER A 249 -6.88 -9.22 25.62
C SER A 249 -6.46 -9.52 24.19
N GLU A 250 -6.90 -8.72 23.22
CA GLU A 250 -6.76 -9.05 21.81
C GLU A 250 -5.38 -8.67 21.26
N PRO A 251 -4.79 -9.50 20.40
CA PRO A 251 -3.51 -9.18 19.79
C PRO A 251 -3.60 -7.93 18.90
N GLY A 252 -4.79 -7.63 18.35
CA GLY A 252 -5.05 -6.39 17.63
C GLY A 252 -4.85 -5.16 18.53
N TYR A 253 -5.31 -5.19 19.79
CA TYR A 253 -5.05 -4.11 20.75
C TYR A 253 -3.56 -3.98 21.07
N GLU A 254 -2.86 -5.10 21.31
CA GLU A 254 -1.43 -5.10 21.65
C GLU A 254 -0.57 -4.53 20.51
N HIS A 255 -0.82 -4.97 19.27
CA HIS A 255 -0.18 -4.45 18.05
C HIS A 255 -0.35 -2.93 17.93
N MET A 256 -1.58 -2.48 18.12
CA MET A 256 -1.95 -1.08 18.06
C MET A 256 -1.27 -0.21 19.14
N GLU A 257 -1.09 -0.70 20.36
CA GLU A 257 -0.30 -0.01 21.37
C GLU A 257 1.21 -0.04 21.07
N TRP A 258 1.74 -1.14 20.52
CA TRP A 258 3.11 -1.19 20.01
C TRP A 258 3.33 -0.13 18.93
N LEU A 259 2.46 -0.07 17.92
CA LEU A 259 2.53 0.90 16.83
C LEU A 259 2.49 2.33 17.37
N ARG A 260 1.58 2.63 18.31
CA ARG A 260 1.51 3.93 18.99
C ARG A 260 2.84 4.31 19.66
N ILE A 261 3.45 3.38 20.39
CA ILE A 261 4.69 3.61 21.12
C ILE A 261 5.87 3.81 20.16
N GLN A 262 6.00 2.95 19.15
CA GLN A 262 7.09 3.06 18.18
C GLN A 262 6.97 4.32 17.30
N LEU A 263 5.76 4.71 16.87
CA LEU A 263 5.56 5.98 16.16
C LEU A 263 5.94 7.19 17.01
N GLN A 264 5.72 7.14 18.33
CA GLN A 264 6.18 8.19 19.22
C GLN A 264 7.71 8.25 19.27
N PHE A 265 8.40 7.11 19.44
CA PHE A 265 9.87 7.08 19.39
C PHE A 265 10.44 7.57 18.05
N MET A 266 9.82 7.21 16.92
CA MET A 266 10.23 7.71 15.60
C MET A 266 10.06 9.23 15.48
N ARG A 267 8.95 9.79 15.98
CA ARG A 267 8.75 11.25 16.07
C ARG A 267 9.81 11.92 16.92
N ASP A 268 10.07 11.41 18.11
CA ASP A 268 11.00 12.02 19.06
C ASP A 268 12.45 11.99 18.54
N ARG A 269 12.78 10.97 17.73
CA ARG A 269 14.04 10.87 16.96
C ARG A 269 14.05 11.70 15.66
N GLY A 270 12.96 12.37 15.30
CA GLY A 270 12.83 13.16 14.06
C GLY A 270 12.75 12.33 12.77
N MET A 271 12.51 11.03 12.88
CA MET A 271 12.45 10.09 11.75
C MET A 271 11.10 10.14 11.03
N LYS A 272 11.08 9.65 9.80
CA LYS A 272 9.87 9.44 8.99
C LYS A 272 9.59 7.95 8.83
N VAL A 273 8.35 7.60 8.53
CA VAL A 273 7.90 6.20 8.49
C VAL A 273 7.03 5.89 7.28
N ILE A 274 7.18 4.68 6.74
CA ILE A 274 6.24 4.05 5.81
C ILE A 274 5.59 2.88 6.56
N LEU A 275 4.27 2.73 6.42
CA LEU A 275 3.53 1.60 6.99
C LEU A 275 3.25 0.56 5.89
N THR A 276 3.49 -0.71 6.16
CA THR A 276 3.28 -1.80 5.21
C THR A 276 2.51 -2.94 5.87
N GLY A 277 1.66 -3.63 5.12
CA GLY A 277 0.92 -4.79 5.57
C GLY A 277 0.37 -5.55 4.38
N HIS A 278 -0.25 -6.71 4.58
CA HIS A 278 -0.87 -7.43 3.47
C HIS A 278 -2.30 -6.95 3.22
N VAL A 279 -3.23 -7.35 4.09
CA VAL A 279 -4.66 -6.99 4.02
C VAL A 279 -4.82 -5.47 4.22
N PRO A 280 -5.31 -4.71 3.23
CA PRO A 280 -5.48 -3.27 3.35
C PRO A 280 -6.65 -2.86 4.25
N PRO A 281 -6.62 -1.65 4.82
CA PRO A 281 -7.71 -1.06 5.62
C PRO A 281 -8.90 -0.59 4.75
N ALA A 282 -9.40 -1.46 3.87
CA ALA A 282 -10.57 -1.19 3.03
C ALA A 282 -11.85 -1.13 3.87
N ARG A 283 -12.68 -0.12 3.60
CA ARG A 283 -13.91 0.19 4.33
C ARG A 283 -14.88 0.96 3.43
N THR A 284 -15.68 0.23 2.67
CA THR A 284 -16.80 0.72 1.87
C THR A 284 -18.09 -0.05 2.22
N ASP A 285 -19.22 0.31 1.60
CA ASP A 285 -20.50 -0.37 1.84
C ASP A 285 -20.52 -1.82 1.32
N SER A 286 -19.76 -2.14 0.27
CA SER A 286 -19.62 -3.51 -0.28
C SER A 286 -18.44 -4.31 0.30
N LYS A 287 -17.37 -3.67 0.79
CA LYS A 287 -16.17 -4.37 1.30
C LYS A 287 -15.57 -3.70 2.54
N SER A 288 -15.49 -4.46 3.64
CA SER A 288 -14.83 -4.09 4.89
C SER A 288 -13.88 -5.20 5.32
N LEU A 289 -12.57 -4.97 5.12
CA LEU A 289 -11.53 -5.97 5.38
C LEU A 289 -10.97 -5.90 6.80
N TRP A 290 -11.12 -4.79 7.51
CA TRP A 290 -10.64 -4.67 8.89
C TRP A 290 -11.82 -4.60 9.86
N ASP A 291 -11.65 -5.13 11.06
CA ASP A 291 -12.56 -4.86 12.16
C ASP A 291 -12.66 -3.34 12.40
N GLU A 292 -13.88 -2.82 12.56
CA GLU A 292 -14.12 -1.38 12.69
C GLU A 292 -13.31 -0.78 13.84
N THR A 293 -13.15 -1.50 14.97
CA THR A 293 -12.38 -0.99 16.11
C THR A 293 -10.90 -0.87 15.78
N CYS A 294 -10.36 -1.71 14.87
CA CYS A 294 -9.01 -1.61 14.35
C CYS A 294 -8.86 -0.47 13.33
N TRP A 295 -9.79 -0.35 12.38
CA TRP A 295 -9.77 0.74 11.39
C TRP A 295 -9.85 2.12 12.06
N GLN A 296 -10.78 2.29 12.99
CA GLN A 296 -10.98 3.51 13.78
C GLN A 296 -9.71 3.93 14.52
N LYS A 297 -9.07 2.97 15.17
CA LYS A 297 -7.80 3.14 15.89
C LYS A 297 -6.66 3.49 14.93
N TYR A 298 -6.52 2.76 13.83
CA TYR A 298 -5.49 2.97 12.81
C TYR A 298 -5.56 4.38 12.21
N THR A 299 -6.74 4.78 11.72
CA THR A 299 -6.99 6.11 11.14
C THR A 299 -6.73 7.23 12.14
N LEU A 300 -6.93 6.98 13.45
CA LEU A 300 -6.54 7.92 14.50
C LEU A 300 -5.01 8.07 14.61
N TRP A 301 -4.19 7.01 14.55
CA TRP A 301 -2.73 7.18 14.51
C TRP A 301 -2.25 7.83 13.23
N LEU A 302 -2.85 7.52 12.08
CA LEU A 302 -2.54 8.24 10.85
C LEU A 302 -2.79 9.75 11.01
N GLN A 303 -3.88 10.15 11.67
CA GLN A 303 -4.18 11.55 11.98
C GLN A 303 -3.19 12.17 12.99
N GLN A 304 -2.88 11.45 14.09
CA GLN A 304 -2.02 11.96 15.15
C GLN A 304 -0.56 12.02 14.73
N TYR A 305 -0.05 11.09 13.91
CA TYR A 305 1.35 10.99 13.45
C TYR A 305 1.57 11.45 11.98
N ARG A 306 0.65 12.27 11.46
CA ARG A 306 0.68 12.83 10.09
C ARG A 306 1.90 13.70 9.75
N ASP A 307 2.72 14.04 10.74
CA ASP A 307 4.00 14.74 10.64
C ASP A 307 5.18 13.82 10.29
N ILE A 308 5.06 12.52 10.56
CA ILE A 308 6.11 11.52 10.31
C ILE A 308 5.71 10.43 9.31
N ILE A 309 4.42 10.10 9.20
CA ILE A 309 3.93 9.08 8.26
C ILE A 309 3.95 9.62 6.83
N ILE A 310 4.61 8.88 5.95
CA ILE A 310 4.76 9.17 4.51
C ILE A 310 3.61 8.56 3.70
N GLY A 311 3.16 7.35 4.06
CA GLY A 311 2.09 6.64 3.36
C GLY A 311 1.97 5.18 3.82
N GLY A 312 0.97 4.49 3.28
CA GLY A 312 0.72 3.06 3.50
C GLY A 312 0.82 2.25 2.19
N LEU A 313 1.38 1.05 2.23
CA LEU A 313 1.54 0.12 1.10
C LEU A 313 1.00 -1.28 1.47
N PHE A 314 0.10 -1.82 0.63
CA PHE A 314 -0.63 -3.07 0.88
C PHE A 314 -0.82 -3.91 -0.39
N GLY A 315 -1.32 -5.15 -0.26
CA GLY A 315 -1.57 -6.11 -1.35
C GLY A 315 -2.97 -6.73 -1.27
N HIS A 316 -3.06 -8.07 -1.33
CA HIS A 316 -4.25 -8.91 -1.04
C HIS A 316 -5.43 -8.82 -2.03
N MET A 317 -5.72 -7.65 -2.58
CA MET A 317 -6.90 -7.44 -3.44
C MET A 317 -6.62 -7.72 -4.93
N ASN A 318 -5.36 -7.99 -5.27
CA ASN A 318 -4.81 -8.25 -6.61
C ASN A 318 -5.07 -7.16 -7.69
N ILE A 319 -5.70 -6.05 -7.32
CA ILE A 319 -6.04 -4.91 -8.19
C ILE A 319 -5.30 -3.61 -7.82
N ASP A 320 -4.82 -2.88 -8.82
CA ASP A 320 -4.15 -1.59 -8.63
C ASP A 320 -5.14 -0.48 -8.23
N HIS A 321 -5.04 -0.01 -6.99
CA HIS A 321 -5.80 1.17 -6.58
C HIS A 321 -5.16 1.89 -5.39
N PHE A 322 -5.83 2.96 -4.96
CA PHE A 322 -5.52 3.68 -3.74
C PHE A 322 -6.81 3.99 -2.98
N MET A 323 -6.70 4.21 -1.68
CA MET A 323 -7.80 4.61 -0.79
C MET A 323 -7.52 5.98 -0.20
N ILE A 324 -8.59 6.68 0.19
CA ILE A 324 -8.52 7.94 0.94
C ILE A 324 -9.29 7.78 2.25
N HIS A 325 -8.57 7.73 3.36
CA HIS A 325 -9.15 7.64 4.70
C HIS A 325 -9.53 9.04 5.18
N ASP A 326 -10.78 9.22 5.61
CA ASP A 326 -11.30 10.49 6.09
C ASP A 326 -11.42 10.51 7.62
N THR A 327 -10.62 11.37 8.26
CA THR A 327 -10.55 11.42 9.73
C THR A 327 -11.77 12.05 10.41
N LYS A 328 -12.82 12.46 9.66
CA LYS A 328 -14.13 12.77 10.28
C LYS A 328 -14.95 11.53 10.60
N ASP A 329 -14.62 10.39 9.99
CA ASP A 329 -15.37 9.15 10.19
C ASP A 329 -14.86 8.41 11.45
N ILE A 330 -13.90 9.03 12.16
CA ILE A 330 -13.42 8.57 13.47
C ILE A 330 -14.50 8.84 14.54
N ASP A 331 -15.10 7.79 15.10
CA ASP A 331 -15.95 7.86 16.27
C ASP A 331 -15.19 7.51 17.56
N LEU A 332 -14.77 8.56 18.28
CA LEU A 332 -14.10 8.40 19.58
C LEU A 332 -15.02 7.84 20.69
N LEU A 333 -16.35 7.84 20.51
CA LEU A 333 -17.30 7.30 21.49
C LEU A 333 -17.24 5.77 21.58
N LEU A 334 -16.72 5.12 20.54
CA LEU A 334 -16.60 3.67 20.41
C LEU A 334 -15.59 3.10 21.42
N PHE A 335 -14.48 3.81 21.66
CA PHE A 335 -13.47 3.47 22.68
C PHE A 335 -13.88 3.86 24.11
N ASP A 336 -14.83 4.78 24.21
CA ASP A 336 -15.42 5.28 25.46
C ASP A 336 -16.60 4.39 25.94
N GLY A 337 -16.95 3.35 25.17
CA GLY A 337 -18.08 2.45 25.43
C GLY A 337 -19.46 3.11 25.30
N LYS A 338 -19.55 4.23 24.56
CA LYS A 338 -20.75 5.07 24.43
C LYS A 338 -21.44 4.91 23.07
N SER A 339 -20.73 4.40 22.08
CA SER A 339 -21.30 3.81 20.87
C SER A 339 -20.88 2.34 20.78
N VAL A 340 -21.65 1.57 20.01
CA VAL A 340 -21.38 0.16 19.73
C VAL A 340 -20.85 0.10 18.29
N ALA A 341 -19.78 -0.66 18.06
CA ALA A 341 -19.30 -0.91 16.71
C ALA A 341 -20.42 -1.55 15.87
N PRO A 342 -20.49 -1.30 14.55
CA PRO A 342 -21.36 -2.08 13.66
C PRO A 342 -21.08 -3.59 13.86
N PRO A 343 -22.10 -4.46 13.77
CA PRO A 343 -21.87 -5.90 13.76
C PRO A 343 -20.84 -6.25 12.69
N ARG A 344 -19.90 -7.13 13.01
CA ARG A 344 -18.85 -7.60 12.09
C ARG A 344 -19.49 -8.24 10.86
N ALA A 345 -19.57 -7.46 9.78
CA ALA A 345 -20.07 -7.93 8.50
C ALA A 345 -19.01 -8.82 7.86
N LEU A 346 -19.26 -10.13 7.85
CA LEU A 346 -18.50 -11.08 7.03
C LEU A 346 -18.96 -10.91 5.58
N MET A 347 -18.39 -9.91 4.92
CA MET A 347 -18.47 -9.74 3.47
C MET A 347 -17.64 -10.85 2.80
N ASP A 348 -17.92 -11.15 1.52
CA ASP A 348 -17.14 -12.18 0.83
C ASP A 348 -15.66 -11.75 0.76
N ASP A 349 -14.75 -12.69 1.02
CA ASP A 349 -13.30 -12.45 0.93
C ASP A 349 -12.87 -12.45 -0.56
N GLU A 350 -13.49 -13.35 -1.33
CA GLU A 350 -13.14 -13.71 -2.71
C GLU A 350 -13.25 -12.51 -3.69
N PHE A 351 -12.15 -12.19 -4.36
CA PHE A 351 -12.04 -11.02 -5.25
C PHE A 351 -12.48 -11.31 -6.69
N THR A 352 -13.76 -11.63 -6.87
CA THR A 352 -14.39 -11.76 -8.19
C THR A 352 -14.42 -10.41 -8.93
N ILE A 353 -14.51 -10.43 -10.26
CA ILE A 353 -14.58 -9.20 -11.08
C ILE A 353 -15.80 -8.34 -10.70
N SER A 354 -16.94 -8.95 -10.36
CA SER A 354 -18.12 -8.20 -9.89
C SER A 354 -17.86 -7.54 -8.54
N SER A 355 -17.36 -8.28 -7.54
CA SER A 355 -17.06 -7.73 -6.21
C SER A 355 -16.01 -6.62 -6.26
N ALA A 356 -14.98 -6.79 -7.09
CA ALA A 356 -13.99 -5.75 -7.37
C ALA A 356 -14.62 -4.52 -8.02
N GLY A 357 -15.52 -4.72 -8.98
CA GLY A 357 -16.26 -3.66 -9.66
C GLY A 357 -17.16 -2.84 -8.73
N ASP A 358 -17.92 -3.52 -7.86
CA ASP A 358 -18.78 -2.91 -6.85
C ASP A 358 -17.94 -2.09 -5.86
N TYR A 359 -16.84 -2.65 -5.35
CA TYR A 359 -15.89 -1.97 -4.46
C TYR A 359 -15.26 -0.72 -5.10
N LEU A 360 -14.80 -0.80 -6.36
CA LEU A 360 -14.30 0.38 -7.08
C LEU A 360 -15.42 1.41 -7.33
N GLY A 361 -16.66 0.96 -7.48
CA GLY A 361 -17.87 1.78 -7.56
C GLY A 361 -18.11 2.59 -6.30
N ASP A 362 -18.08 1.95 -5.13
CA ASP A 362 -18.21 2.63 -3.83
C ASP A 362 -17.11 3.69 -3.65
N LEU A 363 -15.85 3.35 -3.94
CA LEU A 363 -14.74 4.32 -3.89
C LEU A 363 -15.02 5.54 -4.77
N ARG A 364 -15.61 5.35 -5.96
CA ARG A 364 -16.01 6.46 -6.84
C ARG A 364 -17.12 7.30 -6.23
N GLU A 365 -18.09 6.69 -5.57
CA GLU A 365 -19.17 7.39 -4.86
C GLU A 365 -18.63 8.23 -3.70
N ASP A 366 -17.80 7.65 -2.83
CA ASP A 366 -17.09 8.37 -1.75
C ASP A 366 -16.29 9.56 -2.31
N TRP A 367 -15.56 9.33 -3.40
CA TRP A 367 -14.77 10.38 -4.05
C TRP A 367 -15.62 11.48 -4.71
N SER A 368 -16.86 11.18 -5.08
CA SER A 368 -17.82 12.18 -5.55
C SER A 368 -18.26 13.13 -4.43
N GLY A 369 -18.28 12.65 -3.18
CA GLY A 369 -18.56 13.44 -1.98
C GLY A 369 -17.40 14.35 -1.52
N LEU A 370 -16.20 14.18 -2.06
CA LEU A 370 -15.02 14.94 -1.63
C LEU A 370 -15.17 16.46 -1.86
N PRO A 371 -14.71 17.31 -0.92
CA PRO A 371 -14.72 18.77 -1.10
C PRO A 371 -13.93 19.18 -2.35
N ASN A 372 -14.38 20.21 -3.07
CA ASN A 372 -13.75 20.62 -4.33
C ASN A 372 -12.28 21.11 -4.13
N PRO A 373 -11.27 20.44 -4.70
CA PRO A 373 -9.85 20.71 -4.44
C PRO A 373 -9.31 21.94 -5.20
N LYS A 374 -10.12 22.62 -6.02
CA LYS A 374 -9.75 23.92 -6.64
C LYS A 374 -9.50 25.03 -5.62
N HIS A 375 -9.77 24.79 -4.33
CA HIS A 375 -9.52 25.72 -3.23
C HIS A 375 -8.26 25.41 -2.40
N LEU A 376 -7.61 24.26 -2.64
CA LEU A 376 -6.30 23.95 -2.06
C LEU A 376 -5.22 24.81 -2.76
N PRO A 377 -4.45 25.65 -2.04
CA PRO A 377 -3.44 26.53 -2.64
C PRO A 377 -2.35 25.72 -3.34
N ILE A 378 -1.89 26.18 -4.51
CA ILE A 378 -0.83 25.50 -5.27
C ILE A 378 0.50 25.64 -4.53
N VAL A 379 0.85 26.88 -4.18
CA VAL A 379 1.89 27.31 -3.25
C VAL A 379 1.21 28.21 -2.22
N MET A 380 1.70 28.22 -0.99
CA MET A 380 1.30 29.20 0.03
C MET A 380 2.45 30.17 0.25
N ASP A 381 2.14 31.46 0.25
CA ASP A 381 3.06 32.48 0.76
C ASP A 381 2.91 32.61 2.29
N GLU A 382 3.94 33.18 2.93
CA GLU A 382 3.93 33.38 4.39
C GLU A 382 2.76 34.28 4.83
N GLU A 383 2.38 35.29 4.02
CA GLU A 383 1.22 36.15 4.29
C GLU A 383 -0.12 35.39 4.35
N GLU A 384 -0.33 34.36 3.51
CA GLU A 384 -1.53 33.52 3.57
C GLU A 384 -1.53 32.53 4.73
N LEU A 385 -0.36 32.01 5.12
CA LEU A 385 -0.20 31.18 6.34
C LEU A 385 -0.54 32.01 7.59
N ASP A 386 0.12 33.15 7.78
CA ASP A 386 -0.13 34.11 8.86
C ASP A 386 -1.63 34.48 8.95
N TYR A 387 -2.28 34.70 7.82
CA TYR A 387 -3.70 35.03 7.79
C TYR A 387 -4.60 33.85 8.21
N LEU A 388 -4.25 32.62 7.84
CA LEU A 388 -4.98 31.42 8.23
C LEU A 388 -4.81 31.09 9.72
N GLU A 389 -3.63 31.31 10.28
CA GLU A 389 -3.36 31.17 11.72
C GLU A 389 -3.98 32.31 12.54
N SER A 390 -4.04 33.53 11.97
CA SER A 390 -4.57 34.69 12.68
C SER A 390 -6.00 34.43 13.20
N SER A 391 -6.09 34.37 14.53
CA SER A 391 -7.32 34.00 15.25
C SER A 391 -8.28 35.19 15.47
N LYS A 392 -8.01 36.34 14.83
CA LYS A 392 -8.77 37.57 14.99
C LYS A 392 -9.99 37.55 14.06
N ASP A 393 -11.14 37.16 14.59
CA ASP A 393 -12.44 37.45 13.97
C ASP A 393 -12.54 38.97 13.72
N PRO A 394 -12.67 39.44 12.46
CA PRO A 394 -12.83 40.86 12.18
C PRO A 394 -14.16 41.34 12.76
N LYS A 395 -14.09 42.29 13.71
CA LYS A 395 -15.27 42.93 14.33
C LYS A 395 -16.27 43.38 13.25
N LYS A 396 -17.58 43.28 13.55
CA LYS A 396 -18.75 43.43 12.65
C LYS A 396 -18.93 44.81 11.94
N ASN A 397 -17.91 45.33 11.27
CA ASN A 397 -18.00 46.46 10.34
C ASN A 397 -17.68 45.99 8.91
N LYS A 398 -18.21 46.71 7.90
CA LYS A 398 -18.29 46.31 6.48
C LYS A 398 -17.03 45.59 5.95
N LYS A 399 -17.02 44.26 5.95
CA LYS A 399 -15.97 43.43 5.31
C LYS A 399 -15.82 43.77 3.83
N SER A 400 -14.60 44.02 3.38
CA SER A 400 -14.29 44.31 1.98
C SER A 400 -14.54 43.09 1.08
N LYS A 401 -14.54 43.29 -0.25
CA LYS A 401 -14.58 42.17 -1.20
C LYS A 401 -13.38 41.21 -1.01
N LYS A 402 -12.21 41.73 -0.62
CA LYS A 402 -10.99 40.94 -0.34
C LYS A 402 -11.17 40.07 0.90
N ASP A 403 -11.72 40.63 1.98
CA ASP A 403 -11.98 39.91 3.22
C ASP A 403 -13.01 38.80 3.02
N LYS A 404 -14.10 39.05 2.27
CA LYS A 404 -15.11 38.03 1.95
C LYS A 404 -14.52 36.87 1.12
N LYS A 405 -13.59 37.15 0.20
CA LYS A 405 -12.87 36.11 -0.56
C LYS A 405 -11.94 35.29 0.34
N ARG A 406 -11.21 35.95 1.25
CA ARG A 406 -10.33 35.31 2.24
C ARG A 406 -11.12 34.47 3.26
N ASP A 407 -12.23 34.98 3.80
CA ASP A 407 -13.18 34.23 4.66
C ASP A 407 -13.68 32.96 3.97
N LYS A 408 -14.03 33.06 2.67
CA LYS A 408 -14.47 31.90 1.88
C LYS A 408 -13.34 30.87 1.76
N LYS A 409 -12.13 31.28 1.38
CA LYS A 409 -10.94 30.40 1.34
C LYS A 409 -10.71 29.69 2.68
N LYS A 410 -10.74 30.43 3.80
CA LYS A 410 -10.59 29.89 5.17
C LYS A 410 -11.69 28.88 5.54
N LYS A 411 -12.94 29.08 5.07
CA LYS A 411 -14.03 28.11 5.24
C LYS A 411 -13.87 26.87 4.36
N ASP A 412 -13.39 27.03 3.14
CA ASP A 412 -13.18 25.90 2.23
C ASP A 412 -12.00 25.03 2.67
N LEU A 413 -10.87 25.63 3.12
CA LEU A 413 -9.75 24.88 3.72
C LEU A 413 -10.13 24.12 4.99
N LYS A 414 -11.04 24.66 5.83
CA LYS A 414 -11.58 23.91 6.98
C LYS A 414 -12.31 22.62 6.60
N LYS A 415 -12.79 22.45 5.36
CA LYS A 415 -13.38 21.17 4.89
C LYS A 415 -12.33 20.09 4.66
N PHE A 416 -11.09 20.50 4.42
CA PHE A 416 -9.91 19.65 4.18
C PHE A 416 -9.09 19.39 5.45
N GLY A 417 -9.52 19.86 6.62
CA GLY A 417 -8.76 19.78 7.88
C GLY A 417 -7.70 20.87 8.04
N GLY A 418 -7.27 21.49 6.95
CA GLY A 418 -6.28 22.55 6.93
C GLY A 418 -5.85 22.92 5.50
N PRO A 419 -4.76 23.67 5.34
CA PRO A 419 -4.22 24.04 4.04
C PRO A 419 -3.72 22.89 3.16
N TRP A 420 -3.29 21.77 3.76
CA TRP A 420 -2.58 20.67 3.08
C TRP A 420 -3.45 19.43 2.82
N GLY A 421 -4.64 19.37 3.42
CA GLY A 421 -5.49 18.19 3.35
C GLY A 421 -5.41 17.30 4.59
N GLU A 422 -4.99 17.83 5.74
CA GLU A 422 -4.69 17.13 7.00
C GLU A 422 -5.87 16.32 7.61
N ARG A 423 -7.07 16.43 7.03
CA ARG A 423 -8.21 15.55 7.31
C ARG A 423 -8.06 14.17 6.68
N PHE A 424 -7.31 14.06 5.59
CA PHE A 424 -7.30 12.89 4.71
C PHE A 424 -5.93 12.21 4.73
N VAL A 425 -5.92 10.89 4.56
CA VAL A 425 -4.70 10.09 4.46
C VAL A 425 -4.83 9.15 3.27
N VAL A 426 -3.74 8.94 2.52
CA VAL A 426 -3.73 8.08 1.33
C VAL A 426 -3.01 6.78 1.64
N THR A 427 -3.54 5.68 1.12
CA THR A 427 -2.97 4.33 1.19
C THR A 427 -3.00 3.70 -0.20
N HIS A 428 -1.97 2.96 -0.57
CA HIS A 428 -1.86 2.29 -1.87
C HIS A 428 -2.01 0.79 -1.72
N VAL A 429 -2.70 0.17 -2.68
CA VAL A 429 -2.73 -1.27 -2.87
C VAL A 429 -2.00 -1.58 -4.17
N GLY A 430 -1.07 -2.53 -4.11
CA GLY A 430 -0.32 -2.99 -5.27
C GLY A 430 -1.09 -4.09 -6.01
N PRO A 431 -1.05 -4.11 -7.36
CA PRO A 431 -1.42 -5.28 -8.13
C PRO A 431 -0.42 -6.44 -7.89
N SER A 432 -0.86 -7.66 -8.16
CA SER A 432 -0.18 -8.91 -7.78
C SER A 432 0.81 -9.45 -8.81
N ILE A 433 1.66 -10.39 -8.37
CA ILE A 433 2.43 -11.26 -9.28
C ILE A 433 1.59 -12.47 -9.75
N VAL A 434 0.66 -12.96 -8.91
CA VAL A 434 -0.23 -14.07 -9.27
C VAL A 434 -1.10 -13.73 -10.50
N PRO A 435 -1.24 -14.65 -11.48
CA PRO A 435 -1.80 -14.34 -12.80
C PRO A 435 -3.34 -14.26 -12.85
N ASN A 436 -4.01 -13.87 -11.75
CA ASN A 436 -5.42 -13.45 -11.80
C ASN A 436 -5.64 -12.29 -12.80
N TYR A 437 -4.61 -11.47 -13.00
CA TYR A 437 -4.47 -10.49 -14.08
C TYR A 437 -3.08 -10.66 -14.72
N PHE A 438 -2.49 -9.61 -15.29
CA PHE A 438 -1.06 -9.69 -15.68
C PHE A 438 -0.15 -9.51 -14.45
N PRO A 439 0.88 -10.36 -14.26
CA PRO A 439 1.85 -10.21 -13.18
C PRO A 439 2.48 -8.82 -13.21
N THR A 440 2.44 -8.13 -12.07
CA THR A 440 2.77 -6.70 -11.99
C THR A 440 3.64 -6.38 -10.77
N LEU A 441 4.54 -5.41 -10.92
CA LEU A 441 5.37 -4.87 -9.84
C LEU A 441 5.52 -3.35 -9.99
N ARG A 442 5.88 -2.66 -8.89
CA ARG A 442 5.95 -1.20 -8.87
C ARG A 442 7.28 -0.71 -8.31
N VAL A 443 7.93 0.21 -9.02
CA VAL A 443 9.08 0.95 -8.49
C VAL A 443 8.61 2.36 -8.13
N ILE A 444 8.73 2.72 -6.85
CA ILE A 444 8.28 3.99 -6.29
C ILE A 444 9.49 4.89 -6.04
N GLU A 445 9.40 6.17 -6.41
CA GLU A 445 10.46 7.15 -6.24
C GLU A 445 10.11 8.17 -5.14
N TYR A 446 11.13 8.63 -4.41
CA TYR A 446 11.00 9.54 -3.28
C TYR A 446 12.12 10.58 -3.25
N ASN A 447 11.82 11.74 -2.66
CA ASN A 447 12.71 12.88 -2.66
C ASN A 447 13.93 12.65 -1.73
N ILE A 448 15.14 12.58 -2.30
CA ILE A 448 16.40 12.46 -1.56
C ILE A 448 17.10 13.79 -1.26
N THR A 449 16.50 14.95 -1.58
CA THR A 449 17.12 16.27 -1.34
C THR A 449 17.68 16.40 0.07
N GLY A 450 19.01 16.57 0.19
CA GLY A 450 19.71 16.71 1.48
C GLY A 450 20.06 15.38 2.16
N LEU A 451 19.87 14.26 1.47
CA LEU A 451 20.25 12.90 1.86
C LEU A 451 21.19 12.24 0.83
N ASP A 452 21.52 12.95 -0.26
CA ASP A 452 22.22 12.47 -1.45
C ASP A 452 23.63 11.88 -1.16
N ASP A 453 24.26 12.32 -0.07
CA ASP A 453 25.58 11.87 0.38
C ASP A 453 25.54 10.79 1.48
N LEU A 454 24.35 10.34 1.89
CA LEU A 454 24.24 9.27 2.88
C LEU A 454 24.64 7.91 2.27
N PRO A 455 25.40 7.09 3.02
CA PRO A 455 25.77 5.76 2.57
C PRO A 455 24.55 4.82 2.55
N ARG A 456 24.51 3.91 1.56
CA ARG A 456 23.51 2.83 1.52
C ARG A 456 23.52 1.97 2.79
N TRP A 457 22.36 1.40 3.12
CA TRP A 457 22.06 0.61 4.31
C TRP A 457 23.18 -0.36 4.73
N SER A 458 23.69 -1.20 3.82
CA SER A 458 24.74 -2.20 4.11
C SER A 458 26.02 -1.62 4.72
N ASN A 459 26.43 -0.42 4.30
CA ASN A 459 27.61 0.26 4.85
C ASN A 459 27.36 0.84 6.26
N SER A 460 26.10 1.02 6.65
CA SER A 460 25.76 1.52 7.99
C SER A 460 25.71 0.41 9.03
N VAL A 461 25.30 -0.80 8.64
CA VAL A 461 25.28 -1.99 9.52
C VAL A 461 26.71 -2.31 9.96
N VAL A 462 27.67 -2.36 9.02
CA VAL A 462 29.09 -2.63 9.30
C VAL A 462 29.75 -1.59 10.24
N ASN A 463 29.24 -0.35 10.26
CA ASN A 463 29.76 0.69 11.17
C ASN A 463 29.08 0.72 12.55
N ASN A 464 27.97 0.00 12.74
CA ASN A 464 27.27 -0.09 14.03
C ASN A 464 27.81 -1.22 14.94
N ASP A 465 28.68 -2.10 14.43
CA ASP A 465 29.35 -3.14 15.22
C ASP A 465 30.35 -2.57 16.26
N GLU A 466 30.70 -1.28 16.20
CA GLU A 466 31.40 -0.57 17.27
C GLU A 466 30.45 -0.22 18.44
N GLN A 467 30.04 -1.26 19.16
CA GLN A 467 29.62 -1.33 20.56
C GLN A 467 29.16 0.00 21.21
N ILE A 468 27.87 0.31 21.13
CA ILE A 468 27.22 1.31 21.99
C ILE A 468 26.86 0.64 23.32
N ASP A 469 27.64 0.92 24.36
CA ASP A 469 27.32 0.52 25.73
C ASP A 469 26.26 1.48 26.31
N TRP A 470 25.06 0.96 26.58
CA TRP A 470 23.91 1.75 27.03
C TRP A 470 23.83 1.90 28.56
N LEU A 471 24.81 1.38 29.32
CA LEU A 471 24.76 1.35 30.79
C LEU A 471 25.27 2.61 31.49
N ASP A 472 26.07 3.45 30.83
CA ASP A 472 26.71 4.64 31.46
C ASP A 472 25.81 5.89 31.52
N GLN A 473 24.58 5.86 30.99
CA GLN A 473 23.67 7.03 30.99
C GLN A 473 22.54 7.01 32.03
N GLU A 474 22.28 5.90 32.72
CA GLU A 474 21.20 5.84 33.73
C GLU A 474 21.63 6.34 35.13
N GLU A 475 22.93 6.49 35.42
CA GLU A 475 23.40 6.78 36.78
C GLU A 475 23.35 8.29 37.18
N GLU A 476 23.28 9.23 36.22
CA GLU A 476 23.17 10.67 36.55
C GLU A 476 21.72 11.17 36.77
N ASP A 477 20.71 10.57 36.13
CA ASP A 477 19.31 11.06 36.19
C ASP A 477 18.51 10.54 37.42
N LEU A 478 19.02 9.54 38.16
CA LEU A 478 18.30 8.90 39.27
C LEU A 478 18.45 9.58 40.64
N LEU A 479 19.18 10.70 40.76
CA LEU A 479 19.50 11.32 42.07
C LEU A 479 18.55 12.45 42.54
N HIS A 480 17.51 12.81 41.78
CA HIS A 480 16.61 13.93 42.13
C HIS A 480 15.10 13.67 41.93
N VAL A 481 14.54 12.68 42.64
CA VAL A 481 13.12 12.67 43.01
C VAL A 481 12.97 12.35 44.49
N ASP A 482 12.58 13.35 45.29
CA ASP A 482 12.32 13.25 46.73
C ASP A 482 10.94 12.62 47.03
N ALA A 483 10.77 12.13 48.25
CA ALA A 483 9.78 11.13 48.64
C ALA A 483 8.30 11.58 48.61
N GLY A 484 7.42 10.59 48.39
CA GLY A 484 5.97 10.73 48.43
C GLY A 484 5.27 9.37 48.49
N GLU A 485 5.48 8.63 49.59
CA GLU A 485 4.66 7.45 49.95
C GLU A 485 3.16 7.82 49.99
N ASP A 486 2.30 6.95 49.48
CA ASP A 486 1.32 6.29 50.36
C ASP A 486 0.68 5.04 49.75
N SER A 487 0.27 4.11 50.61
CA SER A 487 -0.16 2.75 50.24
C SER A 487 -1.66 2.63 49.95
N ILE A 488 -2.04 1.66 49.09
CA ILE A 488 -3.44 1.29 48.84
C ILE A 488 -3.83 0.12 49.75
N TYR A 489 -4.73 0.39 50.70
CA TYR A 489 -5.59 -0.63 51.32
C TYR A 489 -7.04 -0.39 50.94
N ALA A 490 -7.80 -1.46 50.72
CA ALA A 490 -9.22 -1.41 50.40
C ALA A 490 -10.08 -1.56 51.66
N ASP A 491 -11.17 -0.80 51.75
CA ASP A 491 -12.42 -1.25 52.39
C ASP A 491 -13.66 -0.51 51.85
N ASN A 492 -14.82 -1.11 52.04
CA ASN A 492 -16.15 -0.61 51.65
C ASN A 492 -16.78 0.24 52.77
N GLY A 493 -17.70 1.14 52.43
CA GLY A 493 -18.54 1.80 53.43
C GLY A 493 -19.46 2.90 52.88
N ASP A 494 -20.75 2.79 53.17
CA ASP A 494 -21.82 3.71 52.74
C ASP A 494 -22.10 4.83 53.80
N VAL A 495 -23.08 5.70 53.52
CA VAL A 495 -23.83 6.59 54.45
C VAL A 495 -23.45 8.10 54.48
N SER A 496 -23.99 8.83 53.50
CA SER A 496 -24.94 9.97 53.64
C SER A 496 -24.62 11.33 54.37
N THR A 497 -25.14 12.40 53.74
CA THR A 497 -25.72 13.67 54.28
C THR A 497 -24.95 15.03 54.39
N GLU A 498 -25.66 16.06 53.89
CA GLU A 498 -25.72 17.50 54.25
C GLU A 498 -24.65 18.56 53.86
N LYS A 499 -24.96 19.24 52.74
CA LYS A 499 -25.00 20.72 52.52
C LYS A 499 -24.06 21.65 53.33
N LYS A 500 -23.25 22.43 52.60
CA LYS A 500 -23.14 23.90 52.78
C LYS A 500 -22.67 24.61 51.51
N LYS A 501 -23.33 25.73 51.15
CA LYS A 501 -22.95 26.59 50.01
C LYS A 501 -21.92 27.64 50.45
N LYS A 502 -20.91 27.89 49.62
CA LYS A 502 -20.26 29.22 49.54
C LYS A 502 -19.71 29.47 48.13
N HIS A 503 -19.90 30.68 47.62
CA HIS A 503 -19.45 31.08 46.28
C HIS A 503 -17.97 31.46 46.27
N GLN A 504 -17.25 31.04 45.23
CA GLN A 504 -16.09 31.78 44.74
C GLN A 504 -15.97 31.59 43.21
N LYS A 505 -15.74 32.69 42.48
CA LYS A 505 -15.33 32.66 41.07
C LYS A 505 -13.83 32.41 41.01
N ASP A 506 -13.35 31.57 40.08
CA ASP A 506 -12.66 32.06 38.87
C ASP A 506 -12.02 30.94 38.04
N LYS A 507 -11.69 31.28 36.78
CA LYS A 507 -10.86 30.53 35.81
C LYS A 507 -11.37 29.14 35.39
N LYS A 508 -12.11 29.10 34.28
CA LYS A 508 -12.24 27.89 33.45
C LYS A 508 -10.86 27.46 32.93
N LYS A 509 -10.24 26.47 33.57
CA LYS A 509 -9.26 25.62 32.89
C LYS A 509 -9.99 24.88 31.77
N PHE A 510 -9.42 24.87 30.56
CA PHE A 510 -9.81 23.88 29.56
C PHE A 510 -9.43 22.50 30.11
N LYS A 511 -10.44 21.74 30.56
CA LYS A 511 -10.28 20.30 30.71
C LYS A 511 -10.39 19.71 29.31
N ASN A 512 -9.30 19.14 28.80
CA ASN A 512 -9.43 18.13 27.76
C ASN A 512 -10.33 17.02 28.33
N PRO A 513 -11.26 16.46 27.54
CA PRO A 513 -12.02 15.30 27.99
C PRO A 513 -11.05 14.12 28.11
N THR A 514 -10.66 13.80 29.34
CA THR A 514 -10.11 12.47 29.66
C THR A 514 -11.19 11.44 29.32
N PRO A 515 -10.91 10.43 28.48
CA PRO A 515 -11.81 9.31 28.27
C PRO A 515 -12.24 8.70 29.61
N SER A 516 -13.46 8.14 29.67
CA SER A 516 -13.96 7.49 30.89
C SER A 516 -13.32 6.13 31.15
N ASN A 517 -12.38 5.74 30.29
CA ASN A 517 -11.70 4.47 30.27
C ASN A 517 -10.18 4.71 30.44
N PRO A 518 -9.55 4.33 31.58
CA PRO A 518 -8.09 4.38 31.73
C PRO A 518 -7.34 3.39 30.79
N GLY A 519 -8.11 2.67 29.96
CA GLY A 519 -7.67 1.87 28.84
C GLY A 519 -6.84 2.62 27.79
N PHE A 520 -7.42 3.68 27.22
CA PHE A 520 -7.12 4.16 25.87
C PHE A 520 -6.32 5.47 25.85
N ILE A 521 -5.09 5.43 25.34
CA ILE A 521 -4.18 6.57 25.28
C ILE A 521 -4.18 7.17 23.87
N ILE A 522 -4.84 8.31 23.69
CA ILE A 522 -4.78 9.08 22.44
C ILE A 522 -3.44 9.86 22.41
N PRO A 523 -2.58 9.68 21.39
CA PRO A 523 -1.35 10.44 21.26
C PRO A 523 -1.60 11.94 21.12
N SER A 524 -0.58 12.73 21.47
CA SER A 524 -0.62 14.16 21.15
C SER A 524 -0.52 14.35 19.63
N PRO A 525 -1.35 15.24 19.04
CA PRO A 525 -1.17 15.68 17.66
C PRO A 525 0.18 16.39 17.49
N PRO A 526 0.65 16.59 16.25
CA PRO A 526 1.79 17.47 15.98
C PRO A 526 1.50 18.87 16.52
N SER A 527 2.55 19.62 16.87
CA SER A 527 2.39 21.02 17.27
C SER A 527 1.66 21.81 16.18
N LYS A 528 0.93 22.85 16.57
CA LYS A 528 0.27 23.75 15.61
C LYS A 528 1.26 24.49 14.72
N ASP A 529 2.47 24.70 15.25
CA ASP A 529 3.57 25.39 14.60
C ASP A 529 4.51 24.40 13.88
N ALA A 530 4.21 23.09 13.90
CA ALA A 530 4.98 22.09 13.19
C ALA A 530 4.64 22.09 11.69
N PRO A 531 5.64 21.93 10.79
CA PRO A 531 5.36 21.82 9.36
C PRO A 531 4.55 20.55 9.04
N PRO A 532 3.81 20.54 7.91
CA PRO A 532 3.17 19.33 7.40
C PRO A 532 4.18 18.21 7.16
N GLY A 533 3.78 16.96 7.38
CA GLY A 533 4.61 15.79 7.09
C GLY A 533 4.83 15.54 5.59
N PRO A 534 5.74 14.63 5.20
CA PRO A 534 6.14 14.44 3.81
C PRO A 534 5.01 13.99 2.88
N ALA A 535 3.96 13.34 3.41
CA ALA A 535 2.74 12.99 2.67
C ALA A 535 1.91 14.21 2.22
N TYR A 536 2.07 15.36 2.87
CA TYR A 536 1.17 16.51 2.74
C TYR A 536 1.80 17.70 2.00
N SER A 537 3.11 17.88 2.14
CA SER A 537 3.87 18.93 1.45
C SER A 537 5.22 18.38 0.97
N PRO A 538 5.65 18.70 -0.27
CA PRO A 538 6.94 18.29 -0.80
C PRO A 538 8.11 18.72 0.10
N GLN A 539 8.85 17.73 0.58
CA GLN A 539 10.09 17.86 1.36
C GLN A 539 10.93 16.58 1.16
N SER A 540 12.06 16.44 1.86
CA SER A 540 12.83 15.20 1.86
C SER A 540 11.95 14.02 2.32
N LEU A 541 12.11 12.86 1.68
CA LEU A 541 11.31 11.64 1.86
C LEU A 541 9.83 11.72 1.40
N THR A 542 9.38 12.82 0.77
CA THR A 542 8.08 12.83 0.06
C THR A 542 8.13 11.87 -1.13
N LEU A 543 7.12 11.01 -1.27
CA LEU A 543 6.94 10.18 -2.46
C LEU A 543 6.62 11.06 -3.69
N LEU A 544 7.33 10.83 -4.79
CA LEU A 544 7.27 11.64 -6.01
C LEU A 544 6.39 10.99 -7.08
N GLY A 545 6.39 9.67 -7.17
CA GLY A 545 5.67 8.96 -8.22
C GLY A 545 6.11 7.51 -8.29
N TYR A 546 5.58 6.77 -9.27
CA TYR A 546 5.99 5.40 -9.52
C TYR A 546 5.90 5.04 -11.00
N THR A 547 6.66 4.01 -11.36
CA THR A 547 6.53 3.28 -12.63
C THR A 547 5.97 1.91 -12.32
N GLN A 548 4.87 1.57 -12.99
CA GLN A 548 4.26 0.25 -12.93
C GLN A 548 4.74 -0.61 -14.09
N TYR A 549 5.14 -1.84 -13.78
CA TYR A 549 5.67 -2.79 -14.73
C TYR A 549 4.80 -4.05 -14.75
N PHE A 550 4.35 -4.48 -15.93
CA PHE A 550 3.53 -5.68 -16.11
C PHE A 550 4.18 -6.67 -17.09
N ALA A 551 3.87 -7.95 -16.95
CA ALA A 551 4.27 -9.01 -17.88
C ALA A 551 3.05 -9.49 -18.68
N ASN A 552 2.99 -9.16 -19.98
CA ASN A 552 1.90 -9.59 -20.86
C ASN A 552 2.01 -11.10 -21.16
N LEU A 553 1.42 -11.94 -20.30
CA LEU A 553 1.48 -13.39 -20.43
C LEU A 553 0.82 -13.92 -21.71
N THR A 554 -0.23 -13.27 -22.22
CA THR A 554 -0.87 -13.64 -23.50
C THR A 554 0.15 -13.58 -24.64
N TYR A 555 1.01 -12.56 -24.66
CA TYR A 555 2.12 -12.45 -25.61
C TYR A 555 3.27 -13.41 -25.28
N ILE A 556 3.71 -13.45 -24.01
CA ILE A 556 4.93 -14.19 -23.61
C ILE A 556 4.74 -15.71 -23.73
N ASN A 557 3.56 -16.25 -23.34
CA ASN A 557 3.27 -17.68 -23.44
C ASN A 557 3.11 -18.15 -24.90
N ASN A 558 2.78 -17.26 -25.85
CA ASN A 558 2.72 -17.55 -27.28
C ASN A 558 1.86 -18.80 -27.62
N LEU A 559 0.66 -18.89 -27.04
CA LEU A 559 -0.22 -20.06 -27.20
C LEU A 559 -1.08 -19.95 -28.47
N GLU A 560 -0.77 -20.74 -29.51
CA GLU A 560 -1.70 -20.95 -30.61
C GLU A 560 -2.85 -21.88 -30.19
N LEU A 561 -4.11 -21.44 -30.36
CA LEU A 561 -5.29 -22.20 -29.93
C LEU A 561 -6.09 -22.78 -31.11
N LYS A 562 -6.64 -23.97 -30.95
CA LYS A 562 -7.55 -24.56 -31.95
C LYS A 562 -8.88 -23.81 -31.94
N SER A 563 -9.26 -23.29 -33.10
CA SER A 563 -10.52 -22.56 -33.29
C SER A 563 -11.70 -23.53 -33.46
N GLU A 564 -12.13 -24.14 -32.36
CA GLU A 564 -13.50 -24.65 -32.24
C GLU A 564 -14.29 -23.62 -31.43
N GLY A 565 -15.55 -23.37 -31.85
CA GLY A 565 -16.29 -22.19 -31.41
C GLY A 565 -16.60 -22.23 -29.92
N SER A 566 -16.03 -21.29 -29.16
CA SER A 566 -16.50 -21.02 -27.80
C SER A 566 -17.76 -20.17 -27.87
N ASP A 567 -18.85 -20.67 -27.30
CA ASP A 567 -19.83 -19.77 -26.70
C ASP A 567 -19.07 -18.93 -25.66
N ASN A 568 -19.16 -17.60 -25.78
CA ASN A 568 -18.69 -16.69 -24.74
C ASN A 568 -19.73 -16.70 -23.60
N GLU A 569 -19.90 -17.86 -22.97
CA GLU A 569 -20.70 -17.95 -21.76
C GLU A 569 -19.92 -17.24 -20.66
N VAL A 570 -20.49 -16.14 -20.17
CA VAL A 570 -19.94 -15.38 -19.06
C VAL A 570 -20.05 -16.29 -17.84
N ASP A 571 -18.92 -16.86 -17.41
CA ASP A 571 -18.87 -17.81 -16.30
C ASP A 571 -19.50 -17.16 -15.06
N VAL A 572 -20.67 -17.67 -14.67
CA VAL A 572 -21.37 -17.32 -13.42
C VAL A 572 -20.92 -18.23 -12.28
N GLU A 573 -19.93 -19.09 -12.55
CA GLU A 573 -19.25 -19.94 -11.59
C GLU A 573 -18.24 -19.11 -10.77
N LYS A 574 -17.89 -19.60 -9.57
CA LYS A 574 -16.96 -18.89 -8.68
C LYS A 574 -15.54 -18.82 -9.25
N TRP A 575 -15.12 -19.91 -9.88
CA TRP A 575 -13.79 -20.09 -10.43
C TRP A 575 -13.66 -19.56 -11.86
N ARG A 576 -12.63 -18.75 -12.10
CA ARG A 576 -12.29 -18.24 -13.44
C ARG A 576 -11.38 -19.21 -14.18
N LYS A 577 -11.89 -19.78 -15.27
CA LYS A 577 -11.12 -20.59 -16.24
C LYS A 577 -10.16 -19.74 -17.11
N GLY A 578 -10.28 -18.41 -17.04
CA GLY A 578 -9.52 -17.45 -17.84
C GLY A 578 -9.92 -17.36 -19.31
N LYS A 579 -9.42 -16.34 -20.02
CA LYS A 579 -9.70 -16.04 -21.45
C LYS A 579 -9.49 -17.22 -22.41
N HIS A 580 -8.66 -18.16 -22.00
CA HIS A 580 -8.27 -19.34 -22.78
C HIS A 580 -8.86 -20.66 -22.25
N GLY A 581 -9.64 -20.63 -21.16
CA GLY A 581 -10.30 -21.78 -20.56
C GLY A 581 -11.15 -22.61 -21.53
N GLY A 582 -11.23 -23.92 -21.27
CA GLY A 582 -11.89 -24.92 -22.12
C GLY A 582 -11.26 -25.14 -23.51
N LYS A 583 -10.26 -24.35 -23.93
CA LYS A 583 -9.58 -24.51 -25.23
C LYS A 583 -8.39 -25.47 -25.10
N VAL A 584 -7.93 -25.97 -26.24
CA VAL A 584 -6.74 -26.82 -26.31
C VAL A 584 -5.71 -26.17 -27.23
N PRO A 585 -4.44 -26.05 -26.81
CA PRO A 585 -3.35 -25.61 -27.68
C PRO A 585 -3.27 -26.41 -28.99
N LYS A 586 -2.83 -25.76 -30.06
CA LYS A 586 -2.53 -26.41 -31.35
C LYS A 586 -1.33 -27.34 -31.22
N ASP A 587 -0.27 -26.80 -30.64
CA ASP A 587 1.02 -27.44 -30.45
C ASP A 587 1.14 -28.01 -29.04
N ASP A 588 1.82 -29.14 -28.92
CA ASP A 588 2.08 -29.81 -27.63
C ASP A 588 3.28 -29.19 -26.87
N ASP A 589 4.02 -28.27 -27.51
CA ASP A 589 5.17 -27.53 -26.94
C ASP A 589 5.29 -26.13 -27.61
N PRO A 590 4.39 -25.17 -27.27
CA PRO A 590 4.51 -23.79 -27.73
C PRO A 590 5.78 -23.14 -27.16
N ASN A 591 6.68 -22.76 -28.07
CA ASN A 591 7.93 -22.06 -27.77
C ASN A 591 7.62 -20.62 -27.26
N PRO A 592 7.78 -20.34 -25.95
CA PRO A 592 7.40 -19.05 -25.38
C PRO A 592 8.40 -17.98 -25.80
N HIS A 593 7.96 -16.72 -25.81
CA HIS A 593 8.85 -15.60 -26.03
C HIS A 593 9.75 -15.35 -24.80
N ALA A 594 10.82 -14.57 -25.01
CA ALA A 594 11.72 -14.19 -23.92
C ALA A 594 10.93 -13.39 -22.87
N PHE A 595 10.92 -13.86 -21.62
CA PHE A 595 10.21 -13.20 -20.54
C PHE A 595 10.82 -11.82 -20.26
N HIS A 596 9.97 -10.79 -20.24
CA HIS A 596 10.33 -9.45 -19.82
C HIS A 596 9.10 -8.70 -19.27
N TYR A 597 9.32 -7.85 -18.28
CA TYR A 597 8.34 -6.84 -17.92
C TYR A 597 8.40 -5.65 -18.89
N GLN A 598 7.25 -5.03 -19.10
CA GLN A 598 7.06 -3.80 -19.87
C GLN A 598 6.49 -2.72 -18.94
N VAL A 599 6.70 -1.43 -19.24
CA VAL A 599 6.05 -0.35 -18.48
C VAL A 599 4.57 -0.31 -18.86
N GLU A 600 3.68 -0.44 -17.89
CA GLU A 600 2.23 -0.23 -18.09
C GLU A 600 1.94 1.28 -18.14
N TYR A 601 2.37 2.00 -17.10
CA TYR A 601 2.35 3.45 -17.03
C TYR A 601 3.36 3.96 -15.99
N ASP A 602 3.79 5.22 -16.16
CA ASP A 602 4.49 5.99 -15.13
C ASP A 602 3.63 7.19 -14.71
N THR A 603 3.65 7.57 -13.44
CA THR A 603 2.83 8.69 -12.96
C THR A 603 3.35 10.06 -13.37
N PHE A 604 4.62 10.16 -13.76
CA PHE A 604 5.34 11.43 -13.97
C PHE A 604 4.95 12.10 -15.29
N THR A 605 4.77 11.31 -16.34
CA THR A 605 4.40 11.75 -17.69
C THR A 605 2.93 11.52 -18.02
N ASP A 606 2.18 10.90 -17.11
CA ASP A 606 0.82 10.41 -17.33
C ASP A 606 -0.16 11.49 -17.86
N PRO A 607 -0.67 11.37 -19.10
CA PRO A 607 -1.56 12.36 -19.71
C PRO A 607 -2.99 12.29 -19.17
N ILE A 608 -3.34 11.31 -18.34
CA ILE A 608 -4.69 11.07 -17.81
C ILE A 608 -4.75 11.44 -16.34
N TYR A 609 -3.96 10.79 -15.48
CA TYR A 609 -3.88 11.07 -14.04
C TYR A 609 -3.26 12.45 -13.77
N LYS A 610 -2.23 12.87 -14.52
CA LYS A 610 -1.54 14.17 -14.38
C LYS A 610 -1.05 14.41 -12.94
N LEU A 611 -0.52 13.35 -12.31
CA LEU A 611 -0.12 13.31 -10.90
C LEU A 611 1.29 13.90 -10.76
N LYS A 612 1.40 15.12 -10.21
CA LYS A 612 2.70 15.82 -10.11
C LYS A 612 3.65 15.26 -9.04
N ASP A 613 3.06 14.76 -7.98
CA ASP A 613 3.71 14.15 -6.83
C ASP A 613 2.66 13.29 -6.10
N MET A 614 3.08 12.37 -5.24
CA MET A 614 2.19 11.48 -4.49
C MET A 614 1.61 12.12 -3.20
N THR A 615 1.62 13.45 -3.06
CA THR A 615 1.03 14.08 -1.86
C THR A 615 -0.49 13.90 -1.81
N VAL A 616 -1.03 13.87 -0.59
CA VAL A 616 -2.48 13.79 -0.28
C VAL A 616 -3.28 14.80 -1.11
N LYS A 617 -2.78 16.04 -1.25
CA LYS A 617 -3.41 17.11 -2.05
C LYS A 617 -3.53 16.80 -3.54
N ASN A 618 -2.61 16.03 -4.12
CA ASN A 618 -2.69 15.64 -5.54
C ASN A 618 -3.55 14.39 -5.74
N TYR A 619 -3.49 13.41 -4.83
CA TYR A 619 -4.46 12.30 -4.82
C TYR A 619 -5.90 12.77 -4.62
N LEU A 620 -6.16 13.75 -3.73
CA LEU A 620 -7.48 14.37 -3.60
C LEU A 620 -7.98 15.03 -4.90
N LYS A 621 -7.09 15.54 -5.76
CA LYS A 621 -7.47 16.05 -7.09
C LYS A 621 -7.76 14.92 -8.07
N LEU A 622 -7.01 13.83 -8.01
CA LEU A 622 -7.21 12.65 -8.86
C LEU A 622 -8.53 11.96 -8.51
N ALA A 623 -8.74 11.61 -7.23
CA ALA A 623 -10.00 11.08 -6.70
C ALA A 623 -11.20 11.96 -7.08
N HIS A 624 -11.12 13.28 -6.87
CA HIS A 624 -12.20 14.20 -7.25
C HIS A 624 -12.42 14.33 -8.77
N ARG A 625 -11.45 13.97 -9.63
CA ARG A 625 -11.67 13.84 -11.08
C ARG A 625 -12.32 12.51 -11.43
N ILE A 626 -11.97 11.43 -10.72
CA ILE A 626 -12.56 10.09 -10.89
C ILE A 626 -14.04 10.09 -10.47
N GLY A 627 -14.35 10.62 -9.28
CA GLY A 627 -15.71 10.74 -8.74
C GLY A 627 -16.63 11.75 -9.46
N GLN A 628 -16.16 12.44 -10.50
CA GLN A 628 -17.00 13.35 -11.30
C GLN A 628 -17.80 12.58 -12.36
N TYR A 629 -19.06 12.23 -12.06
CA TYR A 629 -20.02 11.75 -13.05
C TYR A 629 -20.30 12.74 -14.19
N LYS A 630 -20.04 14.04 -13.98
CA LYS A 630 -20.10 15.08 -15.02
C LYS A 630 -18.69 15.64 -15.27
N PRO A 631 -17.88 15.00 -16.14
CA PRO A 631 -16.47 15.34 -16.31
C PRO A 631 -16.25 16.76 -16.87
N GLN A 632 -15.08 17.31 -16.55
CA GLN A 632 -14.60 18.61 -17.06
C GLN A 632 -14.21 18.51 -18.54
N LYS A 633 -14.11 19.65 -19.25
CA LYS A 633 -13.96 19.67 -20.73
C LYS A 633 -12.78 18.82 -21.26
N GLY A 634 -11.67 18.72 -20.51
CA GLY A 634 -10.49 17.92 -20.87
C GLY A 634 -10.49 16.48 -20.34
N ASP A 635 -11.53 16.06 -19.62
CA ASP A 635 -11.70 14.72 -19.04
C ASP A 635 -12.91 13.97 -19.66
N ARG A 636 -13.58 14.59 -20.63
CA ARG A 636 -14.71 14.03 -21.40
C ARG A 636 -14.21 13.22 -22.58
N VAL A 637 -14.82 12.06 -22.81
CA VAL A 637 -14.71 11.31 -24.06
C VAL A 637 -16.12 10.98 -24.57
N LYS A 638 -16.32 11.02 -25.89
CA LYS A 638 -17.60 10.66 -26.51
C LYS A 638 -17.69 9.14 -26.70
N ASP A 639 -18.92 8.60 -26.65
CA ASP A 639 -19.21 7.24 -27.11
C ASP A 639 -18.67 7.00 -28.54
N GLY A 640 -17.55 6.27 -28.64
CA GLY A 640 -16.82 5.97 -29.88
C GLY A 640 -15.36 6.45 -29.91
N GLU A 641 -15.04 7.63 -29.37
CA GLU A 641 -13.66 8.17 -29.34
C GLU A 641 -12.73 7.37 -28.42
N ILE A 642 -13.32 6.63 -27.48
CA ILE A 642 -12.72 5.49 -26.78
C ILE A 642 -11.89 4.63 -27.75
N LEU A 643 -12.46 4.22 -28.88
CA LEU A 643 -11.91 3.12 -29.69
C LEU A 643 -10.59 3.42 -30.41
N GLU A 644 -10.24 4.70 -30.64
CA GLU A 644 -9.06 5.08 -31.43
C GLU A 644 -7.80 5.34 -30.57
N GLU A 645 -7.93 5.89 -29.36
CA GLU A 645 -6.76 6.10 -28.46
C GLU A 645 -6.24 4.79 -27.83
N PHE A 646 -7.05 3.72 -27.73
CA PHE A 646 -6.67 2.46 -27.08
C PHE A 646 -5.91 1.46 -27.98
N ASN A 647 -5.50 1.85 -29.19
CA ASN A 647 -4.88 0.94 -30.17
C ASN A 647 -3.40 1.30 -30.49
N VAL A 648 -2.70 2.03 -29.62
CA VAL A 648 -1.30 2.46 -29.85
C VAL A 648 -0.26 1.40 -29.38
N TYR A 649 -0.70 0.16 -29.14
CA TYR A 649 0.16 -0.95 -28.71
C TYR A 649 0.01 -2.18 -29.63
N GLU A 650 0.24 -2.00 -30.93
CA GLU A 650 0.56 -3.11 -31.84
C GLU A 650 1.85 -2.81 -32.62
N ASP A 651 2.84 -3.68 -32.37
CA ASP A 651 4.07 -3.97 -33.15
C ASP A 651 4.85 -2.87 -33.88
N ASP A 652 5.94 -2.43 -33.25
CA ASP A 652 7.11 -1.90 -33.97
C ASP A 652 8.02 -3.04 -34.47
N LYS A 653 7.74 -3.55 -35.67
CA LYS A 653 8.73 -4.27 -36.50
C LYS A 653 8.69 -3.75 -37.93
N GLY A 654 9.79 -3.14 -38.35
CA GLY A 654 9.83 -2.31 -39.54
C GLY A 654 9.70 -3.05 -40.87
N SER A 655 9.12 -2.34 -41.84
CA SER A 655 9.55 -2.39 -43.23
C SER A 655 9.88 -0.97 -43.66
N GLU A 656 11.07 -0.76 -44.20
CA GLU A 656 11.43 0.51 -44.85
C GLU A 656 10.45 0.79 -46.00
N ASN A 657 9.95 2.02 -46.08
CA ASN A 657 9.97 2.85 -47.30
C ASN A 657 9.52 4.28 -46.97
N ASP A 658 10.19 5.25 -47.58
CA ASP A 658 9.90 6.68 -47.42
C ASP A 658 8.48 7.06 -47.86
N ASP A 659 7.81 7.93 -47.09
CA ASP A 659 7.43 9.23 -47.68
C ASP A 659 7.18 10.33 -46.62
N LYS A 660 7.72 11.52 -46.87
CA LYS A 660 7.72 12.65 -45.92
C LYS A 660 6.42 13.45 -45.99
N LYS A 661 5.79 13.73 -44.83
CA LYS A 661 4.98 14.94 -44.69
C LYS A 661 4.97 15.52 -43.26
N GLN A 662 5.81 16.54 -43.04
CA GLN A 662 5.67 17.45 -41.91
C GLN A 662 4.38 18.27 -42.06
N ILE A 663 3.58 18.37 -40.99
CA ILE A 663 2.70 19.53 -40.78
C ILE A 663 2.87 19.98 -39.33
N SER A 664 3.35 21.21 -39.17
CA SER A 664 3.55 21.90 -37.89
C SER A 664 2.23 22.35 -37.28
N ILE A 665 2.11 22.23 -35.96
CA ILE A 665 1.06 22.91 -35.19
C ILE A 665 1.42 24.40 -35.08
N SER A 666 0.46 25.29 -35.37
CA SER A 666 0.52 26.71 -35.01
C SER A 666 -0.75 27.11 -34.29
N GLU A 667 -0.60 27.74 -33.13
CA GLU A 667 -1.69 28.25 -32.29
C GLU A 667 -2.25 29.60 -32.78
N ASN A 668 -3.39 30.00 -32.22
CA ASN A 668 -4.18 31.21 -32.54
C ASN A 668 -4.92 31.13 -33.89
N GLU A 669 -6.12 31.71 -34.07
CA GLU A 669 -6.69 32.89 -33.40
C GLU A 669 -8.14 32.72 -32.90
N THR A 670 -8.53 33.69 -32.08
CA THR A 670 -9.90 34.03 -31.65
C THR A 670 -10.86 34.30 -32.80
N ILE A 671 -12.14 33.97 -32.63
CA ILE A 671 -13.24 34.47 -33.48
C ILE A 671 -14.32 35.08 -32.58
N GLU A 672 -14.73 36.30 -32.93
CA GLU A 672 -15.75 37.11 -32.26
C GLU A 672 -17.19 36.71 -32.67
N ASP A 673 -18.17 37.09 -31.86
CA ASP A 673 -19.60 36.94 -32.17
C ASP A 673 -20.05 37.94 -33.26
N THR A 674 -20.75 37.46 -34.30
CA THR A 674 -21.72 38.28 -35.05
C THR A 674 -22.99 37.51 -35.43
N GLU A 675 -24.13 38.05 -35.01
CA GLU A 675 -25.47 37.83 -35.56
C GLU A 675 -25.51 38.36 -37.04
N ASP A 676 -26.43 38.05 -37.96
CA ASP A 676 -27.79 37.50 -37.87
C ASP A 676 -28.29 36.95 -39.25
N HIS A 677 -29.53 36.42 -39.28
CA HIS A 677 -30.45 36.16 -40.43
C HIS A 677 -30.33 34.93 -41.38
N ASP A 678 -31.19 33.95 -41.09
CA ASP A 678 -32.29 33.37 -41.92
C ASP A 678 -32.12 32.98 -43.41
N ILE A 679 -32.53 31.74 -43.73
CA ILE A 679 -33.72 31.40 -44.54
C ILE A 679 -34.10 29.91 -44.36
N ASP A 680 -35.40 29.60 -44.32
CA ASP A 680 -36.01 28.29 -44.02
C ASP A 680 -35.69 27.13 -45.00
N ALA A 681 -35.49 25.92 -44.45
CA ALA A 681 -35.88 24.65 -45.10
C ALA A 681 -36.10 23.46 -44.12
N GLU A 682 -37.37 23.07 -43.98
CA GLU A 682 -37.91 21.75 -43.58
C GLU A 682 -37.34 20.93 -42.40
N LYS A 683 -38.17 20.86 -41.34
CA LYS A 683 -38.02 19.97 -40.18
C LYS A 683 -38.17 18.48 -40.54
N LYS A 684 -37.06 17.74 -40.67
CA LYS A 684 -37.05 16.29 -40.36
C LYS A 684 -36.53 16.05 -38.94
N LYS A 685 -37.45 15.81 -37.99
CA LYS A 685 -37.14 15.40 -36.61
C LYS A 685 -36.50 14.00 -36.58
N LYS A 686 -35.21 13.89 -36.90
CA LYS A 686 -34.39 12.80 -36.38
C LYS A 686 -34.22 13.03 -34.87
N LYS A 687 -34.65 12.07 -34.04
CA LYS A 687 -34.34 12.08 -32.61
C LYS A 687 -32.81 12.09 -32.48
N LYS A 688 -32.23 13.22 -32.04
CA LYS A 688 -30.86 13.21 -31.52
C LYS A 688 -30.90 12.39 -30.23
N HIS A 689 -30.50 11.13 -30.31
CA HIS A 689 -29.98 10.47 -29.12
C HIS A 689 -28.79 11.31 -28.67
N HIS A 690 -28.89 11.93 -27.50
CA HIS A 690 -27.74 12.56 -26.86
C HIS A 690 -26.76 11.43 -26.55
N ARG A 691 -25.69 11.29 -27.36
CA ARG A 691 -24.53 10.48 -26.98
C ARG A 691 -24.03 11.01 -25.64
N LYS A 692 -23.78 10.12 -24.69
CA LYS A 692 -23.35 10.52 -23.35
C LYS A 692 -21.86 10.90 -23.42
N GLU A 693 -21.45 11.78 -22.52
CA GLU A 693 -20.04 12.12 -22.33
C GLU A 693 -19.55 11.31 -21.13
N LYS A 694 -18.72 10.29 -21.35
CA LYS A 694 -18.17 9.44 -20.28
C LYS A 694 -16.90 10.06 -19.68
N ASN A 695 -16.56 9.68 -18.45
CA ASN A 695 -15.39 10.19 -17.74
C ASN A 695 -14.14 9.34 -18.07
N ARG A 696 -13.20 9.92 -18.83
CA ARG A 696 -11.95 9.26 -19.24
C ARG A 696 -11.12 8.79 -18.04
N VAL A 697 -11.06 9.60 -16.98
CA VAL A 697 -10.21 9.33 -15.81
C VAL A 697 -10.73 8.14 -15.02
N TRP A 698 -12.06 8.00 -14.89
CA TRP A 698 -12.68 6.81 -14.30
C TRP A 698 -12.43 5.55 -15.13
N LEU A 699 -12.70 5.59 -16.43
CA LEU A 699 -12.52 4.40 -17.29
C LEU A 699 -11.07 3.92 -17.31
N SER A 700 -10.09 4.85 -17.34
CA SER A 700 -8.67 4.50 -17.24
C SER A 700 -8.25 4.02 -15.85
N PHE A 701 -8.89 4.50 -14.78
CA PHE A 701 -8.65 4.00 -13.42
C PHE A 701 -9.13 2.55 -13.28
N VAL A 702 -10.35 2.23 -13.74
CA VAL A 702 -10.87 0.85 -13.78
C VAL A 702 -9.98 -0.05 -14.65
N GLN A 703 -9.59 0.41 -15.84
CA GLN A 703 -8.72 -0.38 -16.73
C GLN A 703 -7.38 -0.75 -16.05
N ARG A 704 -6.75 0.20 -15.35
CA ARG A 704 -5.47 -0.01 -14.65
C ARG A 704 -5.62 -0.88 -13.41
N ALA A 705 -6.73 -0.76 -12.69
CA ALA A 705 -7.03 -1.62 -11.54
C ALA A 705 -6.95 -3.10 -11.92
N PHE A 706 -7.38 -3.45 -13.13
CA PHE A 706 -7.31 -4.81 -13.68
C PHE A 706 -6.16 -5.01 -14.69
N VAL A 707 -5.10 -4.19 -14.64
CA VAL A 707 -3.90 -4.28 -15.49
C VAL A 707 -4.21 -4.46 -16.99
N GLY A 708 -5.28 -3.80 -17.47
CA GLY A 708 -5.73 -3.85 -18.86
C GLY A 708 -6.34 -5.17 -19.34
N THR A 709 -6.62 -6.15 -18.47
CA THR A 709 -7.13 -7.48 -18.88
C THR A 709 -8.63 -7.55 -19.12
N ILE A 710 -9.43 -6.64 -18.55
CA ILE A 710 -10.90 -6.61 -18.72
C ILE A 710 -11.28 -6.00 -20.07
N ASP A 711 -12.30 -6.59 -20.71
CA ASP A 711 -12.76 -6.17 -22.03
C ASP A 711 -13.43 -4.78 -22.03
N LYS A 712 -13.33 -4.12 -23.20
CA LYS A 712 -13.81 -2.74 -23.43
C LYS A 712 -15.34 -2.60 -23.32
N GLU A 713 -16.10 -3.68 -23.14
CA GLU A 713 -17.56 -3.67 -22.93
C GLU A 713 -17.90 -3.70 -21.43
N ASP A 714 -17.22 -4.53 -20.65
CA ASP A 714 -17.35 -4.58 -19.19
C ASP A 714 -16.87 -3.27 -18.53
N ILE A 715 -15.76 -2.69 -19.02
CA ILE A 715 -15.30 -1.36 -18.56
C ILE A 715 -16.40 -0.28 -18.73
N LYS A 716 -17.29 -0.42 -19.73
CA LYS A 716 -18.41 0.51 -19.92
C LYS A 716 -19.59 0.21 -18.99
N SER A 717 -19.80 -1.06 -18.62
CA SER A 717 -20.90 -1.45 -17.72
C SER A 717 -20.74 -0.81 -16.34
N PHE A 718 -19.52 -0.70 -15.83
CA PHE A 718 -19.18 0.02 -14.59
C PHE A 718 -19.48 1.53 -14.62
N ASP A 719 -19.63 2.16 -15.80
CA ASP A 719 -20.07 3.56 -15.89
C ASP A 719 -21.60 3.68 -16.05
N ASP A 720 -22.25 2.70 -16.69
CA ASP A 720 -23.70 2.68 -16.92
C ASP A 720 -24.52 2.10 -15.74
N GLY A 721 -23.89 1.32 -14.85
CA GLY A 721 -24.47 0.78 -13.62
C GLY A 721 -24.70 1.85 -12.55
N LEU A 722 -23.65 2.59 -12.18
CA LEU A 722 -23.74 3.64 -11.14
C LEU A 722 -24.66 4.81 -11.52
N GLU A 723 -24.82 5.14 -12.81
CA GLU A 723 -25.78 6.18 -13.24
C GLU A 723 -27.25 5.84 -12.89
N LYS A 724 -27.59 4.57 -12.65
CA LYS A 724 -28.95 4.17 -12.23
C LYS A 724 -29.20 4.46 -10.76
N HIS A 725 -28.25 4.15 -9.88
CA HIS A 725 -28.36 4.41 -8.44
C HIS A 725 -28.46 5.91 -8.12
N VAL A 726 -27.74 6.76 -8.87
CA VAL A 726 -27.80 8.23 -8.73
C VAL A 726 -29.16 8.83 -9.17
N GLN A 727 -30.03 8.07 -9.86
CA GLN A 727 -31.33 8.56 -10.36
C GLN A 727 -32.54 8.28 -9.45
N GLU A 728 -32.40 7.48 -8.38
CA GLU A 728 -33.48 7.23 -7.42
C GLU A 728 -33.28 7.98 -6.09
N PRO A 729 -33.77 9.22 -5.96
CA PRO A 729 -33.98 9.81 -4.64
C PRO A 729 -35.14 9.07 -3.95
N LEU A 730 -34.82 8.25 -2.94
CA LEU A 730 -35.79 7.68 -2.01
C LEU A 730 -36.54 8.81 -1.29
N VAL A 731 -37.68 9.22 -1.85
CA VAL A 731 -38.66 10.08 -1.18
C VAL A 731 -39.53 9.18 -0.30
N PRO A 732 -39.46 9.29 1.04
CA PRO A 732 -40.38 8.56 1.90
C PRO A 732 -41.79 9.10 1.70
N VAL A 733 -42.65 8.31 1.05
CA VAL A 733 -44.08 8.59 0.94
C VAL A 733 -44.71 8.34 2.31
N PRO A 734 -45.39 9.32 2.93
CA PRO A 734 -46.09 9.09 4.18
C PRO A 734 -47.36 8.29 3.92
N GLU A 735 -47.42 7.05 4.39
CA GLU A 735 -48.65 6.27 4.43
C GLU A 735 -49.64 6.89 5.42
N ASN A 736 -50.67 7.56 4.90
CA ASN A 736 -51.92 7.72 5.64
C ASN A 736 -52.75 6.46 5.38
N GLY A 737 -53.04 5.71 6.43
CA GLY A 737 -53.82 4.48 6.32
C GLY A 737 -55.31 4.72 6.07
N ASP A 738 -55.93 3.76 5.39
CA ASP A 738 -57.23 3.19 5.75
C ASP A 738 -57.50 1.97 4.86
N GLY A 739 -57.94 0.83 5.44
CA GLY A 739 -58.33 -0.34 4.66
C GLY A 739 -58.16 -1.70 5.36
N LEU A 740 -59.13 -2.08 6.20
CA LEU A 740 -59.34 -3.49 6.56
C LEU A 740 -59.52 -4.35 5.29
N HIS A 741 -58.86 -5.51 5.19
CA HIS A 741 -59.54 -6.81 5.41
C HIS A 741 -58.63 -8.03 5.17
N SER A 742 -58.59 -8.92 6.17
CA SER A 742 -58.46 -10.39 6.09
C SER A 742 -57.68 -11.06 4.95
N LEU A 743 -56.69 -11.88 5.30
CA LEU A 743 -56.82 -13.35 5.21
C LEU A 743 -55.72 -14.08 6.01
N GLU A 744 -56.08 -15.26 6.52
CA GLU A 744 -55.21 -16.19 7.25
C GLU A 744 -54.43 -17.07 6.26
N LEU A 745 -53.12 -17.26 6.47
CA LEU A 745 -52.51 -18.55 6.89
C LEU A 745 -50.97 -18.46 6.95
#